data_AF-A0A9P5W0T1-F1
#
_entry.id   AF-A0A9P5W0T1-F1
#
_cell.length_a   1.000
_cell.length_b   1.000
_cell.length_c   1.000
_cell.angle_alpha   90.00
_cell.angle_beta   90.00
_cell.angle_gamma   90.00
#
_symmetry.space_group_name_H-M   'P 1'
#
loop_
_entity.id
_entity.type
_entity.pdbx_description
1 polymer ?
#
loop_
_entity_poly.entity_id
_entity_poly.type
_entity_poly.pdbx_seq_one_letter_code
_entity_poly.pdbx_strand_id
1 'polypeptide(L)'
;MLTVLHTLANSAGLFAKNAPATKEANPSHTINKALQNLHVVRKIILTLNLEDHQEQAALARLDQLLDQLSVSSLASLSYDHLQELADALVLSSTSSSTDLTHILTKIRSTTTTSTTTIVKKTTIIRRTASGDDDNVSVTSSEGPSSAVTVVDDDHVSLSVRSFLSLGIQNEAAGFQLTSGSLAVEHVAYSLSDLVFVYPSTASQSYLGHAAEQWSKAGLANATGASLAPQVLRMSTRSNAASAILGAVTSQEAKNSALSTLASSAAIVNMVPNLYQIAQSNTPVVFHVAAESVDTDLNIHRGDYSDVLVARETGLLYLASNSVQEAYDISILAHAVASSTNQSVIHVLDGVQTTQQVEAIKTVKDQDVAAFIKNEHKKSAPSQDEDSIVSNIEAIFERAATLLGRRYKAFEYSGPQDAETVVVVFGPAHSVAKNLGEKVGVLNIRLYRPWSFSHFLKAIPTTTKKVVVVEPVASTATHGPIFLDVSASFNLWTGKRPSVVDAKYGLHGSSLSQGWLKALVRQAVGSQGKLDLASIVADAEQPQEGVRQAIFWETVASAPVSAHVAKHFQSALGYHIQHSSRVNSYRHNAVIETRLQFTKSQTADLTHSVLADYALVQDASVLAEYNILASLKEGAVLVLNTSWTADELETKTSNAFRSELAVKQIRVLLIDFANISKELGLSGAGKTLLGQIAFLKTHSSNLREAAFDAIERQYETSNAALFKDLVLTLVEKVDKDVIEVPQNPNWPSIVLGEADQPALALPKHVRPTVRTTSNAFDGSLVNRRANADVAEESEAVALGKTWNWHKAAWQLLFSEAYSTRHTLADEGHSYLVSITENRRLTPSTYDRNVFHLEFDTTGTGLRYEIGDALGIHGWNDTQEVLDFIEFYGEKPDTIVVVPRAVPKNAPEGTLPRDQTNTLFQILQQTSDLFGRPSKRFYADLIPFATNAAEKERLAYLISQEGAAEFKERVDETVTHADVLREFPSAHPSIPQLINILPPIKPRHYSIASSQKAHPNSVHLLIVAVEWTAPSGKARFGQCTRYLTGLGVGTKVTVSIKPSVMKLPPSPHQPVIMAGLGTGMAPFRAFIQERAWQKAQGIDVGPMVLYFGSRNRSNEYLYGEELEAYHADGLLTHLRLAFSRDQREKIYIQHKMAEDGKVLHKYMLDSQLNGHFYLCGPTWPAGDVKDAIVQSFMDGEQCASVDANRIVNKLKEEERYVLEVY
;
A
#
# COMPACT_ATOMS: atom_id res chain seq x y z
N MET A 1 -21.46 -42.62 34.39
CA MET A 1 -21.08 -43.98 34.85
C MET A 1 -21.41 -45.04 33.79
N LEU A 2 -22.67 -45.16 33.36
CA LEU A 2 -23.08 -45.97 32.20
C LEU A 2 -22.25 -45.70 30.94
N THR A 3 -21.95 -44.44 30.62
CA THR A 3 -21.10 -44.06 29.48
C THR A 3 -19.68 -44.59 29.60
N VAL A 4 -19.11 -44.64 30.82
CA VAL A 4 -17.75 -45.14 31.06
C VAL A 4 -17.70 -46.66 30.91
N LEU A 5 -18.71 -47.36 31.42
CA LEU A 5 -18.89 -48.81 31.25
C LEU A 5 -19.11 -49.19 29.77
N HIS A 6 -19.91 -48.40 29.06
CA HIS A 6 -20.16 -48.59 27.62
C HIS A 6 -18.90 -48.35 26.78
N THR A 7 -18.04 -47.44 27.20
CA THR A 7 -16.76 -47.16 26.52
C THR A 7 -15.75 -48.28 26.76
N LEU A 8 -15.69 -48.84 27.98
CA LEU A 8 -14.84 -49.99 28.31
C LEU A 8 -15.26 -51.28 27.60
N ALA A 9 -16.57 -51.57 27.53
CA ALA A 9 -17.11 -52.72 26.82
C ALA A 9 -16.83 -52.66 25.31
N ASN A 10 -17.00 -51.49 24.70
CA ASN A 10 -16.68 -51.28 23.28
C ASN A 10 -15.18 -51.39 22.99
N SER A 11 -14.32 -50.90 23.89
CA SER A 11 -12.87 -50.98 23.75
C SER A 11 -12.37 -52.43 23.87
N ALA A 12 -12.95 -53.23 24.75
CA ALA A 12 -12.61 -54.65 24.90
C ALA A 12 -13.15 -55.51 23.72
N GLY A 13 -14.34 -55.18 23.21
CA GLY A 13 -14.93 -55.85 22.03
C GLY A 13 -14.14 -55.64 20.73
N LEU A 14 -13.44 -54.50 20.61
CA LEU A 14 -12.53 -54.20 19.49
C LEU A 14 -11.24 -55.06 19.53
N PHE A 15 -10.77 -55.45 20.72
CA PHE A 15 -9.57 -56.28 20.88
C PHE A 15 -9.79 -57.78 20.58
N ALA A 16 -11.03 -58.28 20.69
CA ALA A 16 -11.33 -59.70 20.44
C ALA A 16 -11.58 -60.04 18.96
N LYS A 17 -11.80 -59.03 18.09
CA LYS A 17 -12.27 -59.26 16.70
C LYS A 17 -11.32 -58.83 15.59
N ASN A 18 -10.25 -58.07 15.85
CA ASN A 18 -9.30 -57.67 14.80
C ASN A 18 -7.86 -57.55 15.33
N ALA A 19 -7.07 -58.61 15.15
CA ALA A 19 -5.63 -58.49 14.89
C ALA A 19 -5.47 -58.67 13.36
N PRO A 20 -4.76 -57.82 12.58
CA PRO A 20 -3.56 -57.05 12.95
C PRO A 20 -3.47 -55.60 12.37
N ALA A 21 -2.40 -54.90 12.80
CA ALA A 21 -1.67 -53.84 12.09
C ALA A 21 -2.32 -52.45 11.85
N THR A 22 -2.32 -51.61 12.89
CA THR A 22 -1.91 -50.20 12.77
C THR A 22 -1.15 -49.77 14.02
N LYS A 23 0.03 -49.15 13.81
CA LYS A 23 0.84 -48.53 14.86
C LYS A 23 0.14 -47.22 15.26
N GLU A 24 -0.39 -47.17 16.49
CA GLU A 24 -0.58 -45.97 17.35
C GLU A 24 -1.76 -46.17 18.31
N ALA A 25 -1.58 -47.02 19.33
CA ALA A 25 -2.30 -46.90 20.59
C ALA A 25 -1.52 -47.64 21.66
N ASN A 26 -0.94 -46.92 22.62
CA ASN A 26 -0.25 -47.51 23.77
C ASN A 26 -1.32 -47.99 24.79
N PRO A 27 -1.58 -49.31 24.96
CA PRO A 27 -2.72 -49.83 25.73
C PRO A 27 -2.71 -49.41 27.20
N SER A 28 -1.53 -49.12 27.73
CA SER A 28 -1.29 -48.64 29.09
C SER A 28 -1.98 -47.30 29.38
N HIS A 29 -2.18 -46.44 28.36
CA HIS A 29 -2.75 -45.11 28.58
C HIS A 29 -4.27 -45.16 28.80
N THR A 30 -4.98 -45.97 28.01
CA THR A 30 -6.44 -46.13 28.13
C THR A 30 -6.84 -46.81 29.43
N ILE A 31 -6.06 -47.80 29.89
CA ILE A 31 -6.29 -48.51 31.15
C ILE A 31 -5.99 -47.61 32.36
N ASN A 32 -4.92 -46.82 32.32
CA ASN A 32 -4.62 -45.85 33.38
C ASN A 32 -5.72 -44.77 33.50
N LYS A 33 -6.30 -44.34 32.38
CA LYS A 33 -7.41 -43.39 32.35
C LYS A 33 -8.70 -44.00 32.92
N ALA A 34 -8.95 -45.29 32.67
CA ALA A 34 -10.06 -46.03 33.26
C ALA A 34 -9.92 -46.24 34.77
N LEU A 35 -8.72 -46.60 35.25
CA LEU A 35 -8.41 -46.71 36.68
C LEU A 35 -8.54 -45.37 37.41
N GLN A 36 -8.08 -44.28 36.80
CA GLN A 36 -8.29 -42.92 37.32
C GLN A 36 -9.77 -42.58 37.46
N ASN A 37 -10.59 -42.91 36.45
CA ASN A 37 -12.02 -42.67 36.51
C ASN A 37 -12.73 -43.53 37.58
N LEU A 38 -12.33 -44.79 37.78
CA LEU A 38 -12.86 -45.65 38.84
C LEU A 38 -12.48 -45.15 40.24
N HIS A 39 -11.25 -44.63 40.42
CA HIS A 39 -10.84 -43.97 41.66
C HIS A 39 -11.62 -42.68 41.92
N VAL A 40 -11.95 -41.90 40.88
CA VAL A 40 -12.81 -40.71 41.01
C VAL A 40 -14.22 -41.10 41.44
N VAL A 41 -14.80 -42.15 40.85
CA VAL A 41 -16.11 -42.67 41.25
C VAL A 41 -16.10 -43.15 42.71
N ARG A 42 -15.08 -43.91 43.12
CA ARG A 42 -14.90 -44.34 44.52
C ARG A 42 -14.86 -43.14 45.47
N LYS A 43 -14.12 -42.09 45.11
CA LYS A 43 -13.99 -40.87 45.91
C LYS A 43 -15.31 -40.13 46.04
N ILE A 44 -16.11 -40.09 44.96
CA ILE A 44 -17.46 -39.51 44.98
C ILE A 44 -18.37 -40.30 45.93
N ILE A 45 -18.38 -41.63 45.86
CA ILE A 45 -19.25 -42.45 46.74
C ILE A 45 -18.84 -42.31 48.22
N LEU A 46 -17.54 -42.30 48.53
CA LEU A 46 -17.04 -42.04 49.88
C LEU A 46 -17.38 -40.64 50.41
N THR A 47 -17.47 -39.64 49.53
CA THR A 47 -17.80 -38.25 49.91
C THR A 47 -19.30 -38.07 50.20
N LEU A 48 -20.15 -38.97 49.67
CA LEU A 48 -21.61 -38.92 49.84
C LEU A 48 -22.10 -39.57 51.15
N ASN A 49 -21.21 -40.23 51.91
CA ASN A 49 -21.44 -40.80 53.25
C ASN A 49 -22.78 -41.56 53.41
N LEU A 50 -22.97 -42.59 52.59
CA LEU A 50 -24.21 -43.35 52.46
C LEU A 50 -24.34 -44.44 53.55
N GLU A 51 -25.48 -44.50 54.24
CA GLU A 51 -25.74 -45.39 55.41
C GLU A 51 -26.46 -46.71 55.05
N ASP A 52 -26.76 -46.98 53.78
CA ASP A 52 -27.50 -48.18 53.36
C ASP A 52 -26.61 -49.42 53.20
N HIS A 53 -27.07 -50.56 53.76
CA HIS A 53 -26.34 -51.82 53.83
C HIS A 53 -26.07 -52.46 52.45
N GLN A 54 -26.91 -52.15 51.45
CA GLN A 54 -26.74 -52.59 50.06
C GLN A 54 -25.68 -51.75 49.31
N GLU A 55 -25.58 -50.46 49.62
CA GLU A 55 -24.61 -49.54 48.99
C GLU A 55 -23.20 -49.72 49.56
N GLN A 56 -23.08 -50.05 50.86
CA GLN A 56 -21.80 -50.45 51.45
C GLN A 56 -21.27 -51.78 50.88
N ALA A 57 -22.15 -52.72 50.50
CA ALA A 57 -21.76 -53.95 49.83
C ALA A 57 -21.23 -53.70 48.41
N ALA A 58 -21.80 -52.73 47.68
CA ALA A 58 -21.31 -52.29 46.38
C ALA A 58 -19.93 -51.61 46.48
N LEU A 59 -19.71 -50.81 47.53
CA LEU A 59 -18.42 -50.19 47.81
C LEU A 59 -17.34 -51.22 48.14
N ALA A 60 -17.67 -52.22 48.97
CA ALA A 60 -16.76 -53.31 49.31
C ALA A 60 -16.39 -54.17 48.10
N ARG A 61 -17.34 -54.39 47.17
CA ARG A 61 -17.11 -55.11 45.91
C ARG A 61 -16.21 -54.31 44.95
N LEU A 62 -16.41 -52.99 44.87
CA LEU A 62 -15.57 -52.08 44.07
C LEU A 62 -14.13 -52.03 44.60
N ASP A 63 -13.96 -52.02 45.92
CA ASP A 63 -12.64 -52.06 46.57
C ASP A 63 -11.92 -53.40 46.34
N GLN A 64 -12.64 -54.52 46.42
CA GLN A 64 -12.09 -55.85 46.10
C GLN A 64 -11.62 -55.96 44.63
N LEU A 65 -12.31 -55.30 43.70
CA LEU A 65 -11.97 -55.27 42.28
C LEU A 65 -10.77 -54.36 41.97
N LEU A 66 -10.69 -53.19 42.62
CA LEU A 66 -9.52 -52.32 42.51
C LEU A 66 -8.26 -53.00 43.05
N ASP A 67 -8.38 -53.78 44.13
CA ASP A 67 -7.29 -54.59 44.65
C ASP A 67 -6.87 -55.70 43.68
N GLN A 68 -7.81 -56.44 43.09
CA GLN A 68 -7.51 -57.49 42.10
C GLN A 68 -6.84 -56.95 40.82
N LEU A 69 -7.24 -55.76 40.37
CA LEU A 69 -6.64 -55.06 39.22
C LEU A 69 -5.27 -54.44 39.53
N SER A 70 -4.94 -54.22 40.81
CA SER A 70 -3.65 -53.67 41.22
C SER A 70 -2.55 -54.73 41.47
N VAL A 71 -2.93 -56.00 41.68
CA VAL A 71 -2.00 -57.08 42.12
C VAL A 71 -1.72 -58.16 41.05
N SER A 72 -2.41 -58.21 39.92
CA SER A 72 -2.18 -59.23 38.88
C SER A 72 -1.64 -58.64 37.57
N SER A 73 -0.62 -59.27 36.97
CA SER A 73 -0.15 -58.90 35.63
C SER A 73 -1.32 -59.01 34.65
N LEU A 74 -1.59 -57.92 33.90
CA LEU A 74 -2.67 -57.68 32.94
C LEU A 74 -2.92 -58.78 31.85
N ALA A 75 -2.21 -59.91 31.89
CA ALA A 75 -2.28 -60.99 30.91
C ALA A 75 -3.31 -62.11 31.23
N SER A 76 -4.01 -62.09 32.37
CA SER A 76 -4.91 -63.19 32.76
C SER A 76 -6.39 -62.82 32.97
N LEU A 77 -6.82 -61.60 32.65
CA LEU A 77 -8.25 -61.22 32.72
C LEU A 77 -8.99 -61.72 31.47
N SER A 78 -9.77 -62.80 31.62
CA SER A 78 -10.67 -63.30 30.57
C SER A 78 -11.92 -62.42 30.43
N TYR A 79 -12.56 -62.46 29.25
CA TYR A 79 -13.82 -61.79 28.96
C TYR A 79 -14.92 -62.12 30.00
N ASP A 80 -14.93 -63.34 30.52
CA ASP A 80 -15.91 -63.79 31.53
C ASP A 80 -15.79 -63.00 32.85
N HIS A 81 -14.58 -62.58 33.26
CA HIS A 81 -14.40 -61.75 34.45
C HIS A 81 -14.93 -60.32 34.26
N LEU A 82 -14.88 -59.80 33.04
CA LEU A 82 -15.45 -58.49 32.71
C LEU A 82 -16.98 -58.54 32.56
N GLN A 83 -17.51 -59.69 32.12
CA GLN A 83 -18.94 -59.95 32.04
C GLN A 83 -19.57 -60.10 33.44
N GLU A 84 -18.93 -60.84 34.36
CA GLU A 84 -19.36 -60.93 35.77
C GLU A 84 -19.39 -59.56 36.46
N LEU A 85 -18.46 -58.65 36.09
CA LEU A 85 -18.36 -57.30 36.63
C LEU A 85 -19.50 -56.40 36.14
N ALA A 86 -19.89 -56.55 34.87
CA ALA A 86 -21.07 -55.88 34.31
C ALA A 86 -22.36 -56.41 34.94
N ASP A 87 -22.49 -57.73 35.11
CA ASP A 87 -23.68 -58.36 35.68
C ASP A 87 -23.84 -58.05 37.18
N ALA A 88 -22.75 -57.98 37.94
CA ALA A 88 -22.78 -57.59 39.36
C ALA A 88 -23.23 -56.12 39.57
N LEU A 89 -22.89 -55.22 38.65
CA LEU A 89 -23.31 -53.81 38.68
C LEU A 89 -24.75 -53.61 38.17
N VAL A 90 -25.26 -54.53 37.34
CA VAL A 90 -26.66 -54.54 36.90
C VAL A 90 -27.57 -55.15 37.97
N LEU A 91 -27.09 -56.12 38.75
CA LEU A 91 -27.86 -56.76 39.84
C LEU A 91 -28.13 -55.86 41.06
N SER A 92 -27.48 -54.70 41.19
CA SER A 92 -27.87 -53.66 42.16
C SER A 92 -28.93 -52.68 41.63
N SER A 93 -29.42 -52.88 40.39
CA SER A 93 -30.38 -52.00 39.71
C SER A 93 -31.78 -52.61 39.51
N THR A 94 -32.05 -53.80 40.07
CA THR A 94 -33.31 -54.54 39.85
C THR A 94 -34.38 -54.34 40.94
N SER A 95 -34.26 -53.36 41.83
CA SER A 95 -35.37 -52.93 42.72
C SER A 95 -35.75 -51.47 42.51
N SER A 96 -36.84 -51.27 41.76
CA SER A 96 -37.64 -50.05 41.57
C SER A 96 -36.92 -48.74 41.20
N SER A 97 -37.24 -48.20 40.02
CA SER A 97 -36.78 -46.91 39.47
C SER A 97 -37.29 -45.66 40.22
N THR A 98 -37.67 -45.81 41.49
CA THR A 98 -38.23 -44.73 42.34
C THR A 98 -37.17 -44.09 43.24
N ASP A 99 -36.08 -44.77 43.59
CA ASP A 99 -35.08 -44.24 44.52
C ASP A 99 -34.01 -43.34 43.87
N LEU A 100 -33.57 -43.63 42.65
CA LEU A 100 -32.60 -42.78 41.93
C LEU A 100 -33.15 -41.38 41.63
N THR A 101 -34.45 -41.30 41.31
CA THR A 101 -35.15 -40.04 41.08
C THR A 101 -35.32 -39.26 42.39
N HIS A 102 -35.55 -39.94 43.52
CA HIS A 102 -35.64 -39.31 44.84
C HIS A 102 -34.29 -38.74 45.29
N ILE A 103 -33.19 -39.46 45.05
CA ILE A 103 -31.80 -39.01 45.32
C ILE A 103 -31.44 -37.79 44.45
N LEU A 104 -31.74 -37.84 43.15
CA LEU A 104 -31.48 -36.71 42.23
C LEU A 104 -32.34 -35.47 42.54
N THR A 105 -33.57 -35.67 43.03
CA THR A 105 -34.44 -34.56 43.44
C THR A 105 -33.95 -33.91 44.74
N LYS A 106 -33.41 -34.70 45.67
CA LYS A 106 -32.78 -34.20 46.91
C LYS A 106 -31.47 -33.47 46.63
N ILE A 107 -30.70 -33.90 45.63
CA ILE A 107 -29.49 -33.18 45.16
C ILE A 107 -29.87 -31.84 44.52
N ARG A 108 -30.94 -31.79 43.70
CA ARG A 108 -31.43 -30.55 43.06
C ARG A 108 -32.06 -29.56 44.04
N SER A 109 -32.68 -30.02 45.13
CA SER A 109 -33.31 -29.13 46.12
C SER A 109 -32.32 -28.52 47.11
N THR A 110 -31.08 -29.00 47.15
CA THR A 110 -30.06 -28.53 48.13
C THR A 110 -29.08 -27.52 47.53
N THR A 111 -29.08 -27.31 46.20
CA THR A 111 -28.13 -26.42 45.49
C THR A 111 -28.72 -25.08 45.03
N THR A 112 -29.94 -24.73 45.38
CA THR A 112 -30.57 -23.44 45.03
C THR A 112 -30.25 -22.28 45.99
N THR A 113 -29.13 -22.31 46.72
CA THR A 113 -28.76 -21.16 47.56
C THR A 113 -27.25 -20.92 47.58
N SER A 114 -26.86 -19.73 47.11
CA SER A 114 -25.56 -19.07 47.31
C SER A 114 -24.45 -19.32 46.27
N THR A 115 -24.58 -18.67 45.10
CA THR A 115 -23.52 -18.58 44.07
C THR A 115 -22.40 -17.59 44.40
N THR A 116 -22.33 -17.04 45.61
CA THR A 116 -21.38 -15.97 45.98
C THR A 116 -20.14 -16.46 46.77
N THR A 117 -19.93 -17.76 46.96
CA THR A 117 -18.89 -18.25 47.91
C THR A 117 -17.78 -19.14 47.31
N ILE A 118 -17.79 -19.50 46.03
CA ILE A 118 -16.76 -20.40 45.44
C ILE A 118 -15.92 -19.70 44.34
N VAL A 119 -15.53 -18.43 44.57
CA VAL A 119 -14.53 -17.72 43.73
C VAL A 119 -13.25 -17.37 44.53
N LYS A 120 -13.08 -17.91 45.74
CA LYS A 120 -11.85 -17.71 46.54
C LYS A 120 -11.28 -19.03 47.03
N LYS A 121 -10.78 -19.87 46.12
CA LYS A 121 -9.69 -20.85 46.33
C LYS A 121 -9.54 -21.65 45.04
N THR A 122 -8.70 -21.17 44.13
CA THR A 122 -7.70 -21.94 43.35
C THR A 122 -6.99 -20.95 42.42
N THR A 123 -6.17 -20.10 43.03
CA THR A 123 -5.01 -19.50 42.37
C THR A 123 -3.79 -20.22 42.94
N ILE A 124 -2.74 -20.39 42.14
CA ILE A 124 -1.55 -21.27 42.31
C ILE A 124 -1.85 -22.63 41.65
N ILE A 125 -1.38 -22.93 40.43
CA ILE A 125 0.03 -23.12 40.03
C ILE A 125 0.27 -22.56 38.61
N ARG A 126 1.37 -21.81 38.44
CA ARG A 126 1.87 -21.27 37.16
C ARG A 126 3.12 -22.06 36.74
N ARG A 127 3.30 -22.24 35.42
CA ARG A 127 4.55 -22.46 34.65
C ARG A 127 5.35 -23.77 34.83
N THR A 128 5.35 -24.57 33.75
CA THR A 128 6.49 -25.18 33.01
C THR A 128 5.85 -25.75 31.72
N ALA A 129 6.33 -25.61 30.48
CA ALA A 129 7.68 -25.48 29.97
C ALA A 129 7.68 -24.74 28.62
N SER A 130 8.78 -24.03 28.38
CA SER A 130 9.28 -23.63 27.06
C SER A 130 9.82 -24.85 26.30
N GLY A 131 9.54 -24.93 25.01
CA GLY A 131 10.19 -25.84 24.07
C GLY A 131 9.84 -25.40 22.65
N ASP A 132 10.87 -24.96 21.93
CA ASP A 132 10.84 -24.66 20.50
C ASP A 132 10.34 -25.86 19.68
N ASP A 133 9.47 -25.59 18.71
CA ASP A 133 9.50 -26.22 17.39
C ASP A 133 8.63 -25.39 16.43
N ASP A 134 9.29 -24.50 15.69
CA ASP A 134 8.79 -23.92 14.45
C ASP A 134 8.73 -25.04 13.40
N ASN A 135 7.52 -25.45 13.02
CA ASN A 135 7.16 -25.89 11.66
C ASN A 135 5.69 -26.35 11.61
N VAL A 136 4.77 -25.41 11.36
CA VAL A 136 3.51 -25.74 10.68
C VAL A 136 3.31 -24.74 9.55
N SER A 137 3.47 -25.25 8.34
CA SER A 137 3.11 -24.59 7.08
C SER A 137 1.64 -24.17 7.11
N VAL A 138 1.39 -22.87 7.15
CA VAL A 138 0.06 -22.30 6.92
C VAL A 138 -0.25 -22.40 5.43
N THR A 139 -0.93 -23.46 5.03
CA THR A 139 -1.69 -23.48 3.77
C THR A 139 -2.93 -22.62 3.99
N SER A 140 -2.93 -21.42 3.41
CA SER A 140 -4.03 -20.47 3.42
C SER A 140 -5.24 -21.02 2.65
N SER A 141 -6.20 -21.58 3.37
CA SER A 141 -7.56 -21.84 2.88
C SER A 141 -8.55 -21.68 4.04
N GLU A 142 -8.88 -20.43 4.38
CA GLU A 142 -10.01 -20.13 5.28
C GLU A 142 -11.02 -19.27 4.55
N GLY A 143 -12.19 -19.86 4.27
CA GLY A 143 -13.44 -19.12 4.10
C GLY A 143 -14.06 -18.80 5.47
N PRO A 144 -15.05 -17.88 5.54
CA PRO A 144 -15.62 -17.47 6.82
C PRO A 144 -16.69 -18.48 7.28
N SER A 145 -16.42 -19.21 8.36
CA SER A 145 -17.33 -19.90 9.32
C SER A 145 -16.73 -21.25 9.73
N SER A 146 -16.42 -21.51 10.99
CA SER A 146 -17.36 -21.65 12.10
C SER A 146 -16.55 -21.72 13.41
N ALA A 147 -16.86 -20.87 14.39
CA ALA A 147 -16.22 -20.91 15.71
C ALA A 147 -17.29 -21.09 16.79
N VAL A 148 -17.12 -22.12 17.62
CA VAL A 148 -18.03 -22.49 18.72
C VAL A 148 -17.97 -21.42 19.82
N THR A 149 -19.12 -21.01 20.35
CA THR A 149 -19.22 -20.12 21.53
C THR A 149 -19.43 -20.98 22.76
N VAL A 150 -18.72 -20.71 23.86
CA VAL A 150 -18.82 -21.53 25.08
C VAL A 150 -19.48 -20.70 26.17
N VAL A 151 -20.62 -21.15 26.69
CA VAL A 151 -21.30 -20.57 27.85
C VAL A 151 -21.40 -21.68 28.89
N ASP A 152 -20.47 -21.71 29.85
CA ASP A 152 -20.26 -22.80 30.83
C ASP A 152 -19.99 -24.19 30.20
N ASP A 153 -19.93 -25.25 31.02
CA ASP A 153 -19.53 -26.63 30.63
C ASP A 153 -20.38 -27.27 29.50
N ASP A 154 -21.43 -26.58 29.02
CA ASP A 154 -22.28 -26.95 27.88
C ASP A 154 -22.01 -26.04 26.65
N HIS A 155 -21.47 -26.60 25.57
CA HIS A 155 -21.08 -25.84 24.37
C HIS A 155 -22.28 -25.39 23.51
N VAL A 156 -22.38 -24.09 23.17
CA VAL A 156 -23.36 -23.55 22.21
C VAL A 156 -22.67 -23.13 20.92
N SER A 157 -22.73 -23.99 19.89
CA SER A 157 -22.23 -23.59 18.58
C SER A 157 -23.10 -22.49 17.97
N LEU A 158 -22.49 -21.35 17.66
CA LEU A 158 -23.14 -20.20 17.05
C LEU A 158 -22.50 -19.88 15.71
N SER A 159 -23.27 -20.00 14.63
CA SER A 159 -22.90 -19.48 13.32
C SER A 159 -23.82 -18.31 12.98
N VAL A 160 -23.25 -17.29 12.34
CA VAL A 160 -24.07 -16.28 11.67
C VAL A 160 -24.74 -16.98 10.50
N ARG A 161 -26.06 -16.82 10.32
CA ARG A 161 -26.69 -17.17 9.04
C ARG A 161 -26.13 -16.21 8.00
N SER A 162 -25.12 -16.70 7.29
CA SER A 162 -24.22 -15.94 6.44
C SER A 162 -24.92 -14.81 5.68
N PHE A 163 -24.45 -13.59 5.92
CA PHE A 163 -24.88 -12.39 5.21
C PHE A 163 -24.48 -12.42 3.71
N LEU A 164 -23.53 -13.27 3.32
CA LEU A 164 -22.88 -13.25 2.00
C LEU A 164 -22.87 -14.57 1.23
N SER A 165 -23.27 -15.71 1.85
CA SER A 165 -23.17 -17.02 1.19
C SER A 165 -24.53 -17.62 0.78
N LEU A 166 -25.63 -16.93 1.03
CA LEU A 166 -26.93 -17.23 0.41
C LEU A 166 -27.57 -15.90 0.04
N GLY A 167 -27.57 -15.62 -1.26
CA GLY A 167 -28.00 -14.35 -1.85
C GLY A 167 -29.49 -14.04 -1.65
N ILE A 168 -30.04 -13.26 -2.58
CA ILE A 168 -31.49 -13.07 -2.67
C ILE A 168 -32.16 -14.44 -2.54
N GLN A 169 -33.06 -14.62 -1.56
CA GLN A 169 -33.64 -15.93 -1.29
C GLN A 169 -34.52 -16.37 -2.46
N ASN A 170 -34.12 -17.43 -3.16
CA ASN A 170 -34.70 -17.94 -4.41
C ASN A 170 -36.21 -18.21 -4.40
N GLU A 171 -36.85 -18.33 -3.23
CA GLU A 171 -38.22 -18.87 -3.12
C GLU A 171 -39.28 -17.87 -2.62
N ALA A 172 -38.88 -16.68 -2.12
CA ALA A 172 -39.81 -15.73 -1.49
C ALA A 172 -39.86 -14.37 -2.20
N ALA A 173 -40.97 -14.08 -2.87
CA ALA A 173 -41.28 -12.73 -3.35
C ALA A 173 -41.47 -11.78 -2.16
N GLY A 174 -40.73 -10.68 -2.10
CA GLY A 174 -40.79 -9.74 -0.99
C GLY A 174 -39.65 -8.72 -0.93
N PHE A 175 -39.65 -7.92 0.14
CA PHE A 175 -38.56 -7.00 0.44
C PHE A 175 -37.36 -7.77 0.98
N GLN A 176 -36.21 -7.64 0.34
CA GLN A 176 -34.95 -8.27 0.73
C GLN A 176 -33.85 -7.22 0.83
N LEU A 177 -33.03 -7.29 1.87
CA LEU A 177 -31.89 -6.41 2.06
C LEU A 177 -30.71 -6.94 1.24
N THR A 178 -30.21 -6.17 0.28
CA THR A 178 -29.13 -6.58 -0.61
C THR A 178 -28.29 -5.38 -1.03
N SER A 179 -27.05 -5.62 -1.47
CA SER A 179 -26.22 -4.59 -2.11
C SER A 179 -26.53 -4.46 -3.60
N GLY A 180 -26.17 -3.33 -4.21
CA GLY A 180 -26.27 -3.18 -5.66
C GLY A 180 -25.42 -4.19 -6.42
N SER A 181 -24.22 -4.51 -5.94
CA SER A 181 -23.38 -5.56 -6.52
C SER A 181 -24.07 -6.93 -6.46
N LEU A 182 -24.54 -7.34 -5.29
CA LEU A 182 -25.17 -8.63 -5.09
C LEU A 182 -26.46 -8.76 -5.90
N ALA A 183 -27.25 -7.69 -6.02
CA ALA A 183 -28.46 -7.66 -6.83
C ALA A 183 -28.18 -7.90 -8.33
N VAL A 184 -27.14 -7.26 -8.87
CA VAL A 184 -26.74 -7.42 -10.28
C VAL A 184 -26.12 -8.79 -10.52
N GLU A 185 -25.22 -9.23 -9.63
CA GLU A 185 -24.58 -10.54 -9.71
C GLU A 185 -25.61 -11.67 -9.66
N HIS A 186 -26.61 -11.55 -8.78
CA HIS A 186 -27.70 -12.49 -8.68
C HIS A 186 -28.46 -12.63 -10.00
N VAL A 187 -28.90 -11.53 -10.60
CA VAL A 187 -29.62 -11.57 -11.88
C VAL A 187 -28.73 -12.15 -13.00
N ALA A 188 -27.46 -11.71 -13.07
CA ALA A 188 -26.52 -12.21 -14.06
C ALA A 188 -26.29 -13.73 -13.92
N TYR A 189 -26.14 -14.23 -12.70
CA TYR A 189 -25.93 -15.64 -12.41
C TYR A 189 -27.19 -16.47 -12.66
N SER A 190 -28.36 -16.02 -12.20
CA SER A 190 -29.63 -16.74 -12.33
C SER A 190 -30.11 -16.86 -13.79
N LEU A 191 -29.74 -15.92 -14.67
CA LEU A 191 -30.20 -15.87 -16.06
C LEU A 191 -29.16 -16.33 -17.10
N SER A 192 -27.94 -16.68 -16.70
CA SER A 192 -26.85 -17.03 -17.63
C SER A 192 -26.34 -18.45 -17.43
N ASP A 193 -25.81 -19.02 -18.50
CA ASP A 193 -25.10 -20.32 -18.47
C ASP A 193 -23.59 -20.12 -18.33
N LEU A 194 -23.07 -19.03 -18.91
CA LEU A 194 -21.66 -18.65 -18.86
C LEU A 194 -21.52 -17.18 -18.45
N VAL A 195 -20.74 -16.93 -17.41
CA VAL A 195 -20.48 -15.59 -16.86
C VAL A 195 -18.97 -15.31 -16.88
N PHE A 196 -18.57 -14.22 -17.54
CA PHE A 196 -17.18 -13.74 -17.52
C PHE A 196 -17.00 -12.67 -16.45
N VAL A 197 -16.00 -12.79 -15.60
CA VAL A 197 -15.73 -11.85 -14.50
C VAL A 197 -14.39 -11.17 -14.70
N TYR A 198 -14.38 -9.84 -14.76
CA TYR A 198 -13.18 -9.01 -14.87
C TYR A 198 -13.02 -8.17 -13.60
N PRO A 199 -12.27 -8.66 -12.59
CA PRO A 199 -12.10 -7.96 -11.32
C PRO A 199 -11.30 -6.67 -11.49
N SER A 200 -11.71 -5.62 -10.78
CA SER A 200 -11.01 -4.33 -10.74
C SER A 200 -9.99 -4.21 -9.63
N THR A 201 -10.18 -4.95 -8.54
CA THR A 201 -9.35 -4.91 -7.34
C THR A 201 -9.03 -6.33 -6.87
N ALA A 202 -7.95 -6.48 -6.11
CA ALA A 202 -7.59 -7.76 -5.49
C ALA A 202 -8.42 -8.09 -4.23
N SER A 203 -9.19 -7.12 -3.72
CA SER A 203 -10.09 -7.29 -2.58
C SER A 203 -11.36 -8.07 -2.96
N GLN A 204 -12.12 -8.54 -1.98
CA GLN A 204 -13.37 -9.29 -2.19
C GLN A 204 -14.57 -8.41 -2.59
N SER A 205 -14.33 -7.16 -2.98
CA SER A 205 -15.37 -6.12 -3.16
C SER A 205 -15.66 -5.78 -4.63
N TYR A 206 -15.08 -6.50 -5.60
CA TYR A 206 -15.34 -6.29 -7.03
C TYR A 206 -16.65 -6.94 -7.48
N LEU A 207 -17.24 -6.42 -8.56
CA LEU A 207 -18.44 -6.99 -9.20
C LEU A 207 -18.13 -8.35 -9.83
N GLY A 208 -18.75 -9.41 -9.30
CA GLY A 208 -18.60 -10.81 -9.72
C GLY A 208 -18.04 -11.74 -8.64
N HIS A 209 -17.70 -11.21 -7.46
CA HIS A 209 -17.18 -12.02 -6.37
C HIS A 209 -18.19 -13.05 -5.84
N ALA A 210 -19.46 -12.68 -5.66
CA ALA A 210 -20.51 -13.59 -5.20
C ALA A 210 -20.84 -14.64 -6.27
N ALA A 211 -20.88 -14.25 -7.55
CA ALA A 211 -21.05 -15.19 -8.66
C ALA A 211 -19.95 -16.27 -8.68
N GLU A 212 -18.68 -15.91 -8.45
CA GLU A 212 -17.59 -16.89 -8.30
C GLU A 212 -17.83 -17.84 -7.11
N GLN A 213 -18.34 -17.34 -5.99
CA GLN A 213 -18.65 -18.17 -4.82
C GLN A 213 -19.81 -19.14 -5.09
N TRP A 214 -20.89 -18.68 -5.71
CA TRP A 214 -22.04 -19.51 -6.05
C TRP A 214 -21.69 -20.61 -7.05
N SER A 215 -20.85 -20.30 -8.05
CA SER A 215 -20.33 -21.29 -9.00
C SER A 215 -19.48 -22.36 -8.31
N LYS A 216 -18.58 -21.95 -7.38
CA LYS A 216 -17.79 -22.89 -6.58
C LYS A 216 -18.65 -23.77 -5.66
N ALA A 217 -19.76 -23.22 -5.15
CA ALA A 217 -20.73 -23.95 -4.34
C ALA A 217 -21.66 -24.86 -5.17
N GLY A 218 -21.61 -24.80 -6.51
CA GLY A 218 -22.42 -25.61 -7.39
C GLY A 218 -23.91 -25.26 -7.39
N LEU A 219 -24.27 -23.99 -7.11
CA LEU A 219 -25.66 -23.54 -7.12
C LEU A 219 -26.23 -23.55 -8.54
N ALA A 220 -27.46 -24.04 -8.71
CA ALA A 220 -28.15 -24.05 -10.00
C ALA A 220 -28.72 -22.66 -10.35
N ASN A 221 -28.81 -22.35 -11.65
CA ASN A 221 -29.50 -21.16 -12.14
C ASN A 221 -31.01 -21.38 -12.29
N ALA A 222 -31.73 -20.31 -12.63
CA ALA A 222 -33.18 -20.31 -12.70
C ALA A 222 -33.74 -20.79 -14.06
N THR A 223 -32.88 -21.01 -15.06
CA THR A 223 -33.27 -21.39 -16.43
C THR A 223 -33.64 -22.88 -16.55
N GLY A 224 -33.46 -23.67 -15.49
CA GLY A 224 -33.84 -25.08 -15.41
C GLY A 224 -32.81 -26.05 -16.02
N ALA A 225 -31.59 -25.59 -16.29
CA ALA A 225 -30.49 -26.44 -16.73
C ALA A 225 -30.02 -27.36 -15.58
N SER A 226 -29.68 -28.62 -15.89
CA SER A 226 -29.18 -29.58 -14.89
C SER A 226 -27.75 -29.30 -14.39
N LEU A 227 -27.10 -28.26 -14.91
CA LEU A 227 -25.70 -27.91 -14.63
C LEU A 227 -25.62 -26.48 -14.10
N ALA A 228 -24.76 -26.27 -13.09
CA ALA A 228 -24.49 -24.95 -12.52
C ALA A 228 -23.80 -24.02 -13.56
N PRO A 229 -24.09 -22.70 -13.55
CA PRO A 229 -23.42 -21.74 -14.41
C PRO A 229 -21.89 -21.79 -14.28
N GLN A 230 -21.21 -21.73 -15.42
CA GLN A 230 -19.77 -21.62 -15.43
C GLN A 230 -19.37 -20.14 -15.26
N VAL A 231 -18.60 -19.84 -14.22
CA VAL A 231 -18.06 -18.50 -13.98
C VAL A 231 -16.57 -18.50 -14.27
N LEU A 232 -16.16 -17.74 -15.28
CA LEU A 232 -14.78 -17.64 -15.73
C LEU A 232 -14.16 -16.31 -15.30
N ARG A 233 -13.19 -16.39 -14.39
CA ARG A 233 -12.39 -15.22 -13.99
C ARG A 233 -11.35 -14.90 -15.06
N MET A 234 -11.34 -13.65 -15.51
CA MET A 234 -10.53 -13.15 -16.60
C MET A 234 -9.57 -12.05 -16.13
N SER A 235 -8.58 -11.71 -16.97
CA SER A 235 -7.62 -10.62 -16.70
C SER A 235 -7.97 -9.37 -17.52
N THR A 236 -7.89 -8.20 -16.90
CA THR A 236 -8.08 -6.90 -17.57
C THR A 236 -6.82 -6.48 -18.33
N ARG A 237 -6.75 -6.80 -19.62
CA ARG A 237 -5.65 -6.45 -20.53
C ARG A 237 -6.19 -6.16 -21.93
N SER A 238 -5.34 -5.69 -22.84
CA SER A 238 -5.72 -5.57 -24.26
C SER A 238 -6.34 -6.87 -24.77
N ASN A 239 -7.46 -6.75 -25.49
CA ASN A 239 -8.25 -7.89 -25.96
C ASN A 239 -8.94 -8.69 -24.84
N ALA A 240 -9.25 -8.06 -23.70
CA ALA A 240 -10.00 -8.66 -22.60
C ALA A 240 -11.24 -9.44 -23.10
N ALA A 241 -12.04 -8.84 -23.98
CA ALA A 241 -13.25 -9.46 -24.52
C ALA A 241 -13.05 -10.54 -25.60
N SER A 242 -11.83 -11.00 -25.89
CA SER A 242 -11.62 -12.03 -26.93
C SER A 242 -12.21 -13.38 -26.55
N ALA A 243 -12.24 -13.73 -25.26
CA ALA A 243 -12.93 -14.94 -24.81
C ALA A 243 -14.46 -14.83 -25.00
N ILE A 244 -15.01 -13.64 -24.76
CA ILE A 244 -16.43 -13.35 -24.98
C ILE A 244 -16.75 -13.46 -26.47
N LEU A 245 -15.92 -12.85 -27.33
CA LEU A 245 -16.05 -12.94 -28.79
C LEU A 245 -15.94 -14.38 -29.30
N GLY A 246 -15.00 -15.17 -28.74
CA GLY A 246 -14.86 -16.59 -29.03
C GLY A 246 -16.10 -17.40 -28.63
N ALA A 247 -16.67 -17.10 -27.46
CA ALA A 247 -17.93 -17.70 -27.03
C ALA A 247 -19.04 -17.33 -28.02
N VAL A 248 -19.29 -16.03 -28.24
CA VAL A 248 -20.30 -15.50 -29.16
C VAL A 248 -20.23 -16.07 -30.59
N THR A 249 -19.03 -16.33 -31.11
CA THR A 249 -18.84 -16.85 -32.47
C THR A 249 -18.99 -18.37 -32.56
N SER A 250 -18.93 -19.09 -31.44
CA SER A 250 -19.11 -20.55 -31.40
C SER A 250 -20.56 -20.95 -31.69
N GLN A 251 -20.76 -22.11 -32.33
CA GLN A 251 -22.11 -22.62 -32.61
C GLN A 251 -22.87 -23.01 -31.33
N GLU A 252 -22.16 -23.45 -30.30
CA GLU A 252 -22.75 -23.84 -29.00
C GLU A 252 -23.28 -22.63 -28.22
N ALA A 253 -22.63 -21.47 -28.33
CA ALA A 253 -23.07 -20.26 -27.63
C ALA A 253 -24.32 -19.59 -28.23
N LYS A 254 -24.72 -19.91 -29.46
CA LYS A 254 -25.97 -19.35 -30.05
C LYS A 254 -27.22 -19.72 -29.24
N ASN A 255 -27.13 -20.75 -28.40
CA ASN A 255 -28.19 -21.20 -27.52
C ASN A 255 -27.88 -21.01 -26.02
N SER A 256 -26.74 -20.42 -25.68
CA SER A 256 -26.32 -20.21 -24.28
C SER A 256 -26.51 -18.75 -23.88
N ALA A 257 -27.03 -18.50 -22.68
CA ALA A 257 -27.15 -17.15 -22.16
C ALA A 257 -25.79 -16.66 -21.60
N LEU A 258 -25.30 -15.52 -22.11
CA LEU A 258 -23.96 -14.98 -21.81
C LEU A 258 -24.05 -13.67 -21.02
N SER A 259 -23.35 -13.61 -19.88
CA SER A 259 -23.16 -12.37 -19.12
C SER A 259 -21.70 -12.04 -18.89
N THR A 260 -21.42 -10.76 -18.71
CA THR A 260 -20.11 -10.26 -18.28
C THR A 260 -20.30 -9.32 -17.09
N LEU A 261 -19.50 -9.53 -16.05
CA LEU A 261 -19.39 -8.67 -14.87
C LEU A 261 -18.02 -8.01 -14.91
N ALA A 262 -17.99 -6.68 -15.07
CA ALA A 262 -16.75 -5.96 -15.31
C ALA A 262 -16.76 -4.56 -14.66
N SER A 263 -15.57 -3.99 -14.49
CA SER A 263 -15.44 -2.55 -14.23
C SER A 263 -15.34 -1.73 -15.52
N SER A 264 -15.58 -0.43 -15.43
CA SER A 264 -15.44 0.49 -16.56
C SER A 264 -14.03 0.49 -17.17
N ALA A 265 -12.98 0.34 -16.36
CA ALA A 265 -11.60 0.22 -16.84
C ALA A 265 -11.40 -1.02 -17.75
N ALA A 266 -12.14 -2.10 -17.50
CA ALA A 266 -12.09 -3.28 -18.36
C ALA A 266 -12.76 -3.01 -19.72
N ILE A 267 -13.83 -2.22 -19.76
CA ILE A 267 -14.53 -1.86 -21.01
C ILE A 267 -13.62 -1.13 -21.99
N VAL A 268 -12.74 -0.24 -21.51
CA VAL A 268 -11.76 0.47 -22.35
C VAL A 268 -10.88 -0.53 -23.14
N ASN A 269 -10.50 -1.63 -22.50
CA ASN A 269 -9.68 -2.68 -23.13
C ASN A 269 -10.50 -3.66 -23.99
N MET A 270 -11.82 -3.59 -23.93
CA MET A 270 -12.75 -4.43 -24.70
C MET A 270 -13.22 -3.77 -26.00
N VAL A 271 -13.12 -2.43 -26.12
CA VAL A 271 -13.68 -1.66 -27.26
C VAL A 271 -13.42 -2.27 -28.63
N PRO A 272 -12.19 -2.73 -28.98
CA PRO A 272 -11.95 -3.34 -30.30
C PRO A 272 -12.80 -4.59 -30.56
N ASN A 273 -13.02 -5.42 -29.54
CA ASN A 273 -13.83 -6.62 -29.62
C ASN A 273 -15.34 -6.31 -29.55
N LEU A 274 -15.75 -5.25 -28.84
CA LEU A 274 -17.15 -4.85 -28.73
C LEU A 274 -17.79 -4.54 -30.09
N TYR A 275 -17.04 -3.92 -31.02
CA TYR A 275 -17.51 -3.74 -32.40
C TYR A 275 -17.87 -5.05 -33.10
N GLN A 276 -17.06 -6.10 -32.90
CA GLN A 276 -17.30 -7.41 -33.51
C GLN A 276 -18.45 -8.14 -32.82
N ILE A 277 -18.56 -8.00 -31.50
CA ILE A 277 -19.67 -8.55 -30.72
C ILE A 277 -21.00 -7.89 -31.14
N ALA A 278 -21.03 -6.57 -31.38
CA ALA A 278 -22.20 -5.88 -31.90
C ALA A 278 -22.68 -6.45 -33.25
N GLN A 279 -21.73 -6.73 -34.15
CA GLN A 279 -22.01 -7.30 -35.48
C GLN A 279 -22.48 -8.75 -35.44
N SER A 280 -22.12 -9.50 -34.40
CA SER A 280 -22.50 -10.91 -34.26
C SER A 280 -24.00 -11.13 -34.09
N ASN A 281 -24.76 -10.09 -33.69
CA ASN A 281 -26.17 -10.18 -33.28
C ASN A 281 -26.41 -11.37 -32.35
N THR A 282 -25.62 -11.47 -31.29
CA THR A 282 -25.79 -12.47 -30.23
C THR A 282 -26.07 -11.72 -28.92
N PRO A 283 -27.05 -12.18 -28.11
CA PRO A 283 -27.42 -11.49 -26.89
C PRO A 283 -26.34 -11.71 -25.82
N VAL A 284 -25.59 -10.65 -25.51
CA VAL A 284 -24.65 -10.62 -24.39
C VAL A 284 -24.98 -9.43 -23.51
N VAL A 285 -25.06 -9.64 -22.20
CA VAL A 285 -25.28 -8.56 -21.24
C VAL A 285 -23.98 -8.25 -20.49
N PHE A 286 -23.49 -7.03 -20.64
CA PHE A 286 -22.35 -6.51 -19.89
C PHE A 286 -22.84 -5.67 -18.73
N HIS A 287 -22.70 -6.17 -17.51
CA HIS A 287 -22.91 -5.38 -16.30
C HIS A 287 -21.60 -4.69 -15.91
N VAL A 288 -21.62 -3.36 -15.92
CA VAL A 288 -20.42 -2.53 -15.79
C VAL A 288 -20.54 -1.62 -14.58
N ALA A 289 -19.70 -1.86 -13.58
CA ALA A 289 -19.48 -0.94 -12.48
C ALA A 289 -18.61 0.23 -12.96
N ALA A 290 -19.19 1.42 -13.07
CA ALA A 290 -18.49 2.64 -13.45
C ALA A 290 -17.68 3.17 -12.25
N GLU A 291 -16.36 3.07 -12.31
CA GLU A 291 -15.44 3.51 -11.27
C GLU A 291 -14.15 4.07 -11.88
N SER A 292 -13.49 4.99 -11.17
CA SER A 292 -12.18 5.53 -11.58
C SER A 292 -11.27 5.68 -10.37
N VAL A 293 -9.97 5.56 -10.65
CA VAL A 293 -8.88 5.64 -9.67
C VAL A 293 -8.15 6.96 -9.86
N ASP A 294 -8.06 7.76 -8.79
CA ASP A 294 -7.37 9.05 -8.84
C ASP A 294 -5.83 8.90 -8.75
N THR A 295 -5.12 10.03 -8.83
CA THR A 295 -3.65 10.08 -8.77
C THR A 295 -3.06 9.60 -7.45
N ASP A 296 -3.87 9.61 -6.39
CA ASP A 296 -3.52 9.13 -5.06
C ASP A 296 -4.03 7.71 -4.82
N LEU A 297 -4.45 6.98 -5.87
CA LEU A 297 -4.99 5.61 -5.85
C LEU A 297 -6.33 5.43 -5.14
N ASN A 298 -7.07 6.51 -4.92
CA ASN A 298 -8.37 6.38 -4.29
C ASN A 298 -9.47 6.08 -5.31
N ILE A 299 -10.40 5.22 -4.92
CA ILE A 299 -11.66 4.98 -5.61
C ILE A 299 -12.73 5.80 -4.88
N HIS A 300 -12.93 7.05 -5.30
CA HIS A 300 -13.86 7.95 -4.60
C HIS A 300 -15.19 8.14 -5.34
N ARG A 301 -15.29 7.80 -6.64
CA ARG A 301 -16.39 8.29 -7.51
C ARG A 301 -16.74 7.32 -8.64
N GLY A 302 -18.02 7.25 -8.98
CA GLY A 302 -18.48 6.66 -10.23
C GLY A 302 -18.19 7.57 -11.41
N ASP A 303 -17.11 7.29 -12.13
CA ASP A 303 -16.75 7.99 -13.36
C ASP A 303 -17.22 7.17 -14.56
N TYR A 304 -18.07 7.76 -15.38
CA TYR A 304 -18.63 7.10 -16.55
C TYR A 304 -17.80 7.38 -17.81
N SER A 305 -16.72 8.16 -17.72
CA SER A 305 -15.87 8.50 -18.87
C SER A 305 -15.40 7.23 -19.61
N ASP A 306 -14.91 6.24 -18.87
CA ASP A 306 -14.36 4.99 -19.38
C ASP A 306 -15.40 4.14 -20.12
N VAL A 307 -16.59 3.97 -19.55
CA VAL A 307 -17.66 3.16 -20.16
C VAL A 307 -18.31 3.88 -21.34
N LEU A 308 -18.32 5.22 -21.33
CA LEU A 308 -18.84 6.04 -22.44
C LEU A 308 -17.88 6.11 -23.63
N VAL A 309 -16.63 5.62 -23.52
CA VAL A 309 -15.74 5.41 -24.68
C VAL A 309 -16.33 4.39 -25.65
N ALA A 310 -17.04 3.38 -25.13
CA ALA A 310 -17.65 2.33 -25.95
C ALA A 310 -19.04 2.71 -26.53
N ARG A 311 -19.50 3.96 -26.39
CA ARG A 311 -20.85 4.36 -26.83
C ARG A 311 -21.10 4.21 -28.33
N GLU A 312 -20.04 4.26 -29.14
CA GLU A 312 -20.10 4.15 -30.61
C GLU A 312 -19.91 2.71 -31.11
N THR A 313 -19.86 1.72 -30.21
CA THR A 313 -19.64 0.30 -30.59
C THR A 313 -20.87 -0.36 -31.22
N GLY A 314 -22.04 0.27 -31.11
CA GLY A 314 -23.32 -0.28 -31.58
C GLY A 314 -24.06 -1.13 -30.55
N LEU A 315 -23.55 -1.27 -29.32
CA LEU A 315 -24.26 -1.91 -28.22
C LEU A 315 -25.33 -0.97 -27.63
N LEU A 316 -26.38 -1.57 -27.06
CA LEU A 316 -27.42 -0.84 -26.35
C LEU A 316 -26.92 -0.43 -24.96
N TYR A 317 -27.28 0.76 -24.47
CA TYR A 317 -26.84 1.24 -23.16
C TYR A 317 -28.02 1.50 -22.23
N LEU A 318 -28.08 0.76 -21.13
CA LEU A 318 -29.04 0.94 -20.05
C LEU A 318 -28.34 1.38 -18.77
N ALA A 319 -28.86 2.40 -18.09
CA ALA A 319 -28.33 2.90 -16.83
C ALA A 319 -29.29 2.64 -15.66
N SER A 320 -28.73 2.26 -14.51
CA SER A 320 -29.44 2.20 -13.23
C SER A 320 -28.92 3.24 -12.24
N ASN A 321 -29.81 3.75 -11.40
CA ASN A 321 -29.53 4.90 -10.54
C ASN A 321 -29.78 4.62 -9.04
N SER A 322 -30.22 3.42 -8.68
CA SER A 322 -30.43 2.95 -7.31
C SER A 322 -30.22 1.44 -7.20
N VAL A 323 -30.17 0.89 -5.99
CA VAL A 323 -30.05 -0.57 -5.79
C VAL A 323 -31.25 -1.32 -6.37
N GLN A 324 -32.46 -0.78 -6.19
CA GLN A 324 -33.69 -1.33 -6.78
C GLN A 324 -33.63 -1.28 -8.32
N GLU A 325 -33.22 -0.15 -8.90
CA GLU A 325 -33.07 -0.04 -10.34
C GLU A 325 -31.96 -0.95 -10.87
N ALA A 326 -30.87 -1.16 -10.13
CA ALA A 326 -29.79 -2.06 -10.53
C ALA A 326 -30.30 -3.50 -10.69
N TYR A 327 -31.20 -3.95 -9.81
CA TYR A 327 -31.90 -5.23 -9.94
C TYR A 327 -32.83 -5.25 -11.17
N ASP A 328 -33.74 -4.28 -11.25
CA ASP A 328 -34.78 -4.25 -12.30
C ASP A 328 -34.21 -4.06 -13.71
N ILE A 329 -33.26 -3.13 -13.87
CA ILE A 329 -32.60 -2.83 -15.14
C ILE A 329 -31.70 -4.00 -15.56
N SER A 330 -31.15 -4.78 -14.62
CA SER A 330 -30.45 -6.03 -14.98
C SER A 330 -31.40 -7.03 -15.63
N ILE A 331 -32.61 -7.21 -15.07
CA ILE A 331 -33.64 -8.07 -15.67
C ILE A 331 -34.05 -7.54 -17.04
N LEU A 332 -34.27 -6.23 -17.15
CA LEU A 332 -34.65 -5.58 -18.40
C LEU A 332 -33.54 -5.66 -19.45
N ALA A 333 -32.27 -5.58 -19.07
CA ALA A 333 -31.14 -5.73 -19.98
C ALA A 333 -31.11 -7.13 -20.61
N HIS A 334 -31.35 -8.17 -19.80
CA HIS A 334 -31.52 -9.55 -20.28
C HIS A 334 -32.74 -9.70 -21.19
N ALA A 335 -33.86 -9.06 -20.85
CA ALA A 335 -35.08 -9.11 -21.65
C ALA A 335 -34.89 -8.43 -23.01
N VAL A 336 -34.26 -7.26 -23.01
CA VAL A 336 -33.93 -6.49 -24.20
C VAL A 336 -32.97 -7.28 -25.08
N ALA A 337 -31.86 -7.80 -24.53
CA ALA A 337 -30.90 -8.60 -25.28
C ALA A 337 -31.57 -9.82 -25.92
N SER A 338 -32.38 -10.56 -25.17
CA SER A 338 -33.11 -11.75 -25.66
C SER A 338 -34.14 -11.41 -26.75
N SER A 339 -34.84 -10.28 -26.63
CA SER A 339 -35.90 -9.88 -27.57
C SER A 339 -35.36 -9.28 -28.87
N THR A 340 -34.30 -8.45 -28.79
CA THR A 340 -33.72 -7.74 -29.95
C THR A 340 -32.56 -8.48 -30.59
N ASN A 341 -31.99 -9.48 -29.91
CA ASN A 341 -30.79 -10.21 -30.33
C ASN A 341 -29.55 -9.29 -30.45
N GLN A 342 -29.56 -8.15 -29.74
CA GLN A 342 -28.47 -7.19 -29.65
C GLN A 342 -27.83 -7.26 -28.26
N SER A 343 -26.52 -7.00 -28.21
CA SER A 343 -25.79 -6.95 -26.93
C SER A 343 -26.08 -5.64 -26.17
N VAL A 344 -26.15 -5.73 -24.85
CA VAL A 344 -26.54 -4.63 -23.94
C VAL A 344 -25.42 -4.37 -22.93
N ILE A 345 -25.08 -3.10 -22.72
CA ILE A 345 -24.28 -2.62 -21.61
C ILE A 345 -25.23 -2.05 -20.55
N HIS A 346 -25.37 -2.75 -19.43
CA HIS A 346 -25.98 -2.23 -18.21
C HIS A 346 -24.90 -1.55 -17.38
N VAL A 347 -24.95 -0.22 -17.29
CA VAL A 347 -24.02 0.58 -16.48
C VAL A 347 -24.66 0.99 -15.16
N LEU A 348 -23.89 0.89 -14.08
CA LEU A 348 -24.25 1.34 -12.74
C LEU A 348 -23.07 2.03 -12.07
N ASP A 349 -23.33 2.85 -11.05
CA ASP A 349 -22.27 3.48 -10.27
C ASP A 349 -21.50 2.42 -9.47
N GLY A 350 -20.21 2.28 -9.78
CA GLY A 350 -19.29 1.32 -9.20
C GLY A 350 -18.84 1.64 -7.78
N VAL A 351 -19.15 2.84 -7.26
CA VAL A 351 -18.73 3.27 -5.93
C VAL A 351 -19.90 3.39 -4.96
N GLN A 352 -20.95 4.14 -5.31
CA GLN A 352 -22.09 4.32 -4.39
C GLN A 352 -23.09 3.16 -4.53
N THR A 353 -23.65 2.94 -5.72
CA THR A 353 -24.73 1.96 -5.92
C THR A 353 -24.30 0.52 -5.64
N THR A 354 -23.11 0.10 -6.09
CA THR A 354 -22.61 -1.27 -5.87
C THR A 354 -22.46 -1.62 -4.40
N GLN A 355 -21.93 -0.72 -3.57
CA GLN A 355 -21.64 -0.94 -2.15
C GLN A 355 -22.80 -0.56 -1.23
N GLN A 356 -23.74 0.25 -1.72
CA GLN A 356 -24.95 0.59 -0.99
C GLN A 356 -25.83 -0.65 -0.81
N VAL A 357 -26.31 -0.83 0.42
CA VAL A 357 -27.27 -1.88 0.78
C VAL A 357 -28.62 -1.25 1.08
N GLU A 358 -29.65 -1.78 0.45
CA GLU A 358 -31.03 -1.27 0.53
C GLU A 358 -32.04 -2.43 0.54
N ALA A 359 -33.21 -2.20 1.12
CA ALA A 359 -34.33 -3.14 1.08
C ALA A 359 -35.06 -3.02 -0.27
N ILE A 360 -34.82 -3.95 -1.19
CA ILE A 360 -35.44 -3.96 -2.53
C ILE A 360 -36.56 -4.98 -2.63
N LYS A 361 -37.55 -4.70 -3.48
CA LYS A 361 -38.63 -5.63 -3.83
C LYS A 361 -38.17 -6.56 -4.95
N THR A 362 -37.94 -7.82 -4.59
CA THR A 362 -37.50 -8.89 -5.49
C THR A 362 -38.68 -9.68 -6.06
N VAL A 363 -38.45 -10.37 -7.17
CA VAL A 363 -39.40 -11.28 -7.83
C VAL A 363 -38.81 -12.68 -7.84
N LYS A 364 -39.65 -13.72 -7.92
CA LYS A 364 -39.15 -15.10 -7.99
C LYS A 364 -38.38 -15.33 -9.27
N ASP A 365 -37.22 -15.96 -9.16
CA ASP A 365 -36.30 -16.19 -10.28
C ASP A 365 -36.93 -17.01 -11.41
N GLN A 366 -37.77 -17.99 -11.07
CA GLN A 366 -38.48 -18.81 -12.06
C GLN A 366 -39.45 -17.97 -12.92
N ASP A 367 -40.11 -16.98 -12.33
CA ASP A 367 -41.03 -16.09 -13.05
C ASP A 367 -40.23 -15.16 -13.98
N VAL A 368 -39.07 -14.70 -13.53
CA VAL A 368 -38.13 -13.90 -14.34
C VAL A 368 -37.61 -14.73 -15.51
N ALA A 369 -37.09 -15.94 -15.28
CA ALA A 369 -36.58 -16.82 -16.33
C ALA A 369 -37.66 -17.17 -17.36
N ALA A 370 -38.89 -17.44 -16.91
CA ALA A 370 -40.04 -17.68 -17.78
C ALA A 370 -40.37 -16.44 -18.64
N PHE A 371 -40.30 -15.24 -18.05
CA PHE A 371 -40.50 -13.99 -18.78
C PHE A 371 -39.42 -13.77 -19.87
N ILE A 372 -38.14 -13.93 -19.54
CA ILE A 372 -37.04 -13.78 -20.50
C ILE A 372 -37.14 -14.78 -21.65
N LYS A 373 -37.51 -16.03 -21.34
CA LYS A 373 -37.75 -17.06 -22.34
C LYS A 373 -38.92 -16.70 -23.26
N ASN A 374 -39.99 -16.13 -22.71
CA ASN A 374 -41.13 -15.66 -23.49
C ASN A 374 -40.76 -14.47 -24.39
N GLU A 375 -39.80 -13.63 -24.03
CA GLU A 375 -39.38 -12.48 -24.83
C GLU A 375 -38.44 -12.83 -26.00
N HIS A 376 -37.91 -14.05 -26.05
CA HIS A 376 -36.92 -14.45 -27.05
C HIS A 376 -37.36 -14.18 -28.49
N LYS A 377 -36.59 -13.36 -29.21
CA LYS A 377 -36.78 -12.99 -30.64
C LYS A 377 -38.17 -12.44 -31.00
N LYS A 378 -38.85 -11.75 -30.09
CA LYS A 378 -40.14 -11.10 -30.39
C LYS A 378 -40.02 -9.81 -31.19
N SER A 379 -38.90 -9.10 -31.09
CA SER A 379 -38.71 -7.82 -31.78
C SER A 379 -38.02 -8.03 -33.13
N ALA A 380 -38.58 -7.45 -34.19
CA ALA A 380 -37.93 -7.43 -35.49
C ALA A 380 -36.69 -6.52 -35.45
N PRO A 381 -35.56 -6.92 -36.08
CA PRO A 381 -34.39 -6.06 -36.18
C PRO A 381 -34.76 -4.80 -36.98
N SER A 382 -34.52 -3.63 -36.38
CA SER A 382 -34.67 -2.32 -37.01
C SER A 382 -33.30 -1.63 -37.06
N GLN A 383 -33.07 -0.83 -38.10
CA GLN A 383 -31.91 0.08 -38.21
C GLN A 383 -32.28 1.51 -37.81
N ASP A 384 -33.58 1.81 -37.66
CA ASP A 384 -34.08 3.11 -37.22
C ASP A 384 -34.10 3.21 -35.69
N GLU A 385 -33.42 4.23 -35.16
CA GLU A 385 -33.23 4.42 -33.71
C GLU A 385 -34.57 4.61 -32.97
N ASP A 386 -35.49 5.40 -33.52
CA ASP A 386 -36.81 5.65 -32.90
C ASP A 386 -37.64 4.37 -32.79
N SER A 387 -37.60 3.53 -33.82
CA SER A 387 -38.26 2.22 -33.82
C SER A 387 -37.62 1.26 -32.81
N ILE A 388 -36.29 1.25 -32.68
CA ILE A 388 -35.59 0.42 -31.68
C ILE A 388 -36.00 0.86 -30.27
N VAL A 389 -35.99 2.16 -29.98
CA VAL A 389 -36.42 2.70 -28.67
C VAL A 389 -37.88 2.35 -28.38
N SER A 390 -38.78 2.50 -29.36
CA SER A 390 -40.20 2.13 -29.21
C SER A 390 -40.38 0.64 -28.87
N ASN A 391 -39.61 -0.23 -29.51
CA ASN A 391 -39.62 -1.66 -29.23
C ASN A 391 -39.12 -1.97 -27.81
N ILE A 392 -38.09 -1.27 -27.34
CA ILE A 392 -37.56 -1.39 -25.98
C ILE A 392 -38.59 -0.91 -24.94
N GLU A 393 -39.25 0.23 -25.16
CA GLU A 393 -40.31 0.71 -24.27
C GLU A 393 -41.49 -0.28 -24.20
N ALA A 394 -41.82 -0.96 -25.32
CA ALA A 394 -42.83 -2.01 -25.31
C ALA A 394 -42.42 -3.24 -24.48
N ILE A 395 -41.12 -3.58 -24.43
CA ILE A 395 -40.59 -4.62 -23.54
C ILE A 395 -40.72 -4.15 -22.08
N PHE A 396 -40.38 -2.90 -21.79
CA PHE A 396 -40.50 -2.32 -20.44
C PHE A 396 -41.95 -2.36 -19.94
N GLU A 397 -42.94 -2.02 -20.78
CA GLU A 397 -44.34 -2.07 -20.38
C GLU A 397 -44.82 -3.51 -20.10
N ARG A 398 -44.35 -4.51 -20.87
CA ARG A 398 -44.66 -5.93 -20.58
C ARG A 398 -44.04 -6.37 -19.25
N ALA A 399 -42.78 -5.99 -19.00
CA ALA A 399 -42.08 -6.30 -17.76
C ALA A 399 -42.70 -5.60 -16.54
N ALA A 400 -43.40 -4.47 -16.72
CA ALA A 400 -44.01 -3.73 -15.62
C ALA A 400 -45.04 -4.56 -14.83
N THR A 401 -45.69 -5.54 -15.46
CA THR A 401 -46.63 -6.44 -14.78
C THR A 401 -45.90 -7.37 -13.81
N LEU A 402 -44.70 -7.83 -14.18
CA LEU A 402 -43.85 -8.70 -13.36
C LEU A 402 -43.18 -7.92 -12.23
N LEU A 403 -42.58 -6.78 -12.55
CA LEU A 403 -41.81 -5.98 -11.60
C LEU A 403 -42.71 -5.15 -10.67
N GLY A 404 -43.93 -4.80 -11.14
CA GLY A 404 -44.80 -3.85 -10.47
C GLY A 404 -44.29 -2.41 -10.53
N ARG A 405 -43.34 -2.12 -11.43
CA ARG A 405 -42.70 -0.82 -11.65
C ARG A 405 -42.61 -0.57 -13.15
N ARG A 406 -42.86 0.66 -13.59
CA ARG A 406 -42.81 1.07 -15.00
C ARG A 406 -41.53 1.86 -15.25
N TYR A 407 -40.95 1.65 -16.42
CA TYR A 407 -39.76 2.35 -16.91
C TYR A 407 -39.99 2.85 -18.33
N LYS A 408 -39.35 3.95 -18.70
CA LYS A 408 -39.24 4.45 -20.08
C LYS A 408 -37.81 4.83 -20.41
N ALA A 409 -37.52 5.05 -21.70
CA ALA A 409 -36.18 5.44 -22.15
C ALA A 409 -35.73 6.77 -21.53
N PHE A 410 -36.65 7.75 -21.53
CA PHE A 410 -36.48 9.06 -20.91
C PHE A 410 -37.67 9.32 -19.99
N GLU A 411 -37.43 9.53 -18.69
CA GLU A 411 -38.52 9.82 -17.75
C GLU A 411 -38.34 11.18 -17.11
N TYR A 412 -39.37 12.00 -17.26
CA TYR A 412 -39.50 13.32 -16.70
C TYR A 412 -40.25 13.27 -15.37
N SER A 413 -39.74 14.03 -14.39
CA SER A 413 -40.39 14.27 -13.10
C SER A 413 -40.35 15.76 -12.77
N GLY A 414 -41.46 16.31 -12.30
CA GLY A 414 -41.57 17.73 -11.95
C GLY A 414 -42.81 18.41 -12.54
N PRO A 415 -42.91 19.75 -12.37
CA PRO A 415 -44.05 20.54 -12.85
C PRO A 415 -44.18 20.50 -14.38
N GLN A 416 -45.40 20.49 -14.91
CA GLN A 416 -45.63 20.54 -16.37
C GLN A 416 -45.34 21.91 -16.99
N ASP A 417 -45.31 22.96 -16.17
CA ASP A 417 -44.98 24.34 -16.53
C ASP A 417 -43.52 24.71 -16.22
N ALA A 418 -42.64 23.71 -16.07
CA ALA A 418 -41.23 23.93 -15.77
C ALA A 418 -40.56 24.82 -16.82
N GLU A 419 -39.76 25.79 -16.36
CA GLU A 419 -38.98 26.69 -17.20
C GLU A 419 -37.52 26.24 -17.32
N THR A 420 -37.04 25.47 -16.34
CA THR A 420 -35.71 24.85 -16.35
C THR A 420 -35.85 23.34 -16.22
N VAL A 421 -35.15 22.58 -17.07
CA VAL A 421 -35.09 21.11 -17.00
C VAL A 421 -33.65 20.67 -16.74
N VAL A 422 -33.44 19.88 -15.69
CA VAL A 422 -32.15 19.26 -15.38
C VAL A 422 -32.13 17.86 -15.97
N VAL A 423 -31.27 17.64 -16.97
CA VAL A 423 -31.06 16.33 -17.58
C VAL A 423 -29.96 15.61 -16.81
N VAL A 424 -30.26 14.44 -16.27
CA VAL A 424 -29.33 13.65 -15.43
C VAL A 424 -29.11 12.27 -16.02
N PHE A 425 -27.94 11.70 -15.72
CA PHE A 425 -27.58 10.32 -16.06
C PHE A 425 -26.82 9.67 -14.90
N GLY A 426 -27.15 8.42 -14.60
CA GLY A 426 -26.54 7.68 -13.50
C GLY A 426 -26.93 8.23 -12.12
N PRO A 427 -26.00 8.22 -11.14
CA PRO A 427 -26.33 8.46 -9.74
C PRO A 427 -26.90 9.85 -9.46
N ALA A 428 -26.69 10.84 -10.35
CA ALA A 428 -27.29 12.17 -10.24
C ALA A 428 -28.82 12.14 -10.12
N HIS A 429 -29.50 11.14 -10.68
CA HIS A 429 -30.95 11.01 -10.55
C HIS A 429 -31.39 10.79 -9.11
N SER A 430 -30.62 10.04 -8.31
CA SER A 430 -30.99 9.69 -6.93
C SER A 430 -31.19 10.93 -6.04
N VAL A 431 -30.39 11.97 -6.26
CA VAL A 431 -30.40 13.24 -5.51
C VAL A 431 -31.16 14.37 -6.22
N ALA A 432 -31.56 14.19 -7.48
CA ALA A 432 -32.22 15.20 -8.30
C ALA A 432 -33.74 15.26 -8.03
N LYS A 433 -34.11 15.59 -6.80
CA LYS A 433 -35.52 15.76 -6.38
C LYS A 433 -35.73 17.16 -5.82
N ASN A 434 -36.93 17.73 -6.02
CA ASN A 434 -37.35 19.02 -5.45
C ASN A 434 -36.31 20.15 -5.64
N LEU A 435 -35.84 20.35 -6.88
CA LEU A 435 -34.78 21.32 -7.21
C LEU A 435 -35.27 22.78 -7.30
N GLY A 436 -36.58 23.02 -7.25
CA GLY A 436 -37.21 24.34 -7.28
C GLY A 436 -38.64 24.30 -7.82
N GLU A 437 -39.40 25.38 -7.69
CA GLU A 437 -40.84 25.43 -8.05
C GLU A 437 -41.13 25.30 -9.55
N LYS A 438 -40.21 25.73 -10.42
CA LYS A 438 -40.33 25.65 -11.90
C LYS A 438 -39.19 24.85 -12.54
N VAL A 439 -38.71 23.85 -11.81
CA VAL A 439 -37.58 23.03 -12.20
C VAL A 439 -38.03 21.58 -12.35
N GLY A 440 -37.89 21.04 -13.55
CA GLY A 440 -38.11 19.62 -13.84
C GLY A 440 -36.81 18.85 -13.91
N VAL A 441 -36.88 17.53 -13.77
CA VAL A 441 -35.75 16.61 -13.88
C VAL A 441 -36.09 15.53 -14.90
N LEU A 442 -35.21 15.36 -15.89
CA LEU A 442 -35.31 14.29 -16.88
C LEU A 442 -34.14 13.33 -16.69
N ASN A 443 -34.44 12.07 -16.42
CA ASN A 443 -33.41 11.04 -16.28
C ASN A 443 -33.36 10.13 -17.52
N ILE A 444 -32.15 9.90 -18.01
CA ILE A 444 -31.84 9.06 -19.18
C ILE A 444 -31.60 7.62 -18.70
N ARG A 445 -32.48 6.69 -19.06
CA ARG A 445 -32.30 5.25 -18.76
C ARG A 445 -31.68 4.52 -19.93
N LEU A 446 -32.19 4.76 -21.13
CA LEU A 446 -31.67 4.22 -22.38
C LEU A 446 -30.84 5.31 -23.07
N TYR A 447 -29.52 5.18 -23.03
CA TYR A 447 -28.60 6.16 -23.63
C TYR A 447 -28.27 5.86 -25.09
N ARG A 448 -28.20 4.57 -25.45
CA ARG A 448 -27.99 4.12 -26.83
C ARG A 448 -28.94 2.98 -27.18
N PRO A 449 -29.60 3.01 -28.35
CA PRO A 449 -29.58 4.09 -29.36
C PRO A 449 -30.23 5.39 -28.85
N TRP A 450 -29.86 6.53 -29.44
CA TRP A 450 -30.33 7.84 -28.99
C TRP A 450 -31.53 8.32 -29.83
N SER A 451 -32.75 8.16 -29.31
CA SER A 451 -33.96 8.67 -29.99
C SER A 451 -34.19 10.15 -29.69
N PHE A 452 -33.94 11.00 -30.69
CA PHE A 452 -34.27 12.43 -30.65
C PHE A 452 -35.75 12.68 -30.35
N SER A 453 -36.63 11.92 -31.00
CA SER A 453 -38.08 12.07 -30.88
C SER A 453 -38.60 11.76 -29.48
N HIS A 454 -38.15 10.64 -28.87
CA HIS A 454 -38.56 10.26 -27.52
C HIS A 454 -38.00 11.23 -26.47
N PHE A 455 -36.74 11.68 -26.64
CA PHE A 455 -36.12 12.66 -25.76
C PHE A 455 -36.91 13.98 -25.75
N LEU A 456 -37.18 14.57 -26.92
CA LEU A 456 -37.89 15.85 -27.00
C LEU A 456 -39.34 15.74 -26.50
N LYS A 457 -40.01 14.62 -26.77
CA LYS A 457 -41.39 14.37 -26.31
C LYS A 457 -41.51 14.31 -24.79
N ALA A 458 -40.44 13.91 -24.09
CA ALA A 458 -40.41 13.85 -22.64
C ALA A 458 -40.23 15.24 -21.97
N ILE A 459 -39.80 16.26 -22.73
CA ILE A 459 -39.50 17.60 -22.21
C ILE A 459 -40.73 18.53 -22.35
N PRO A 460 -41.13 19.25 -21.28
CA PRO A 460 -42.20 20.25 -21.38
C PRO A 460 -41.90 21.34 -22.40
N THR A 461 -42.92 21.75 -23.17
CA THR A 461 -42.79 22.80 -24.20
C THR A 461 -42.50 24.19 -23.61
N THR A 462 -42.75 24.39 -22.31
CA THR A 462 -42.46 25.63 -21.56
C THR A 462 -40.97 25.81 -21.21
N THR A 463 -40.15 24.80 -21.48
CA THR A 463 -38.73 24.80 -21.13
C THR A 463 -37.98 25.93 -21.83
N LYS A 464 -37.27 26.76 -21.06
CA LYS A 464 -36.42 27.86 -21.54
C LYS A 464 -34.93 27.56 -21.35
N LYS A 465 -34.60 26.72 -20.37
CA LYS A 465 -33.22 26.36 -20.03
C LYS A 465 -33.10 24.88 -19.71
N VAL A 466 -32.01 24.27 -20.18
CA VAL A 466 -31.68 22.86 -19.94
C VAL A 466 -30.30 22.78 -19.33
N VAL A 467 -30.18 22.11 -18.19
CA VAL A 467 -28.90 21.90 -17.48
C VAL A 467 -28.57 20.42 -17.57
N VAL A 468 -27.49 20.08 -18.28
CA VAL A 468 -27.06 18.69 -18.45
C VAL A 468 -26.03 18.35 -17.40
N VAL A 469 -26.40 17.44 -16.50
CA VAL A 469 -25.56 16.99 -15.38
C VAL A 469 -24.99 15.61 -15.70
N GLU A 470 -23.71 15.56 -16.06
CA GLU A 470 -23.05 14.32 -16.49
C GLU A 470 -21.82 13.94 -15.63
N PRO A 471 -21.62 12.63 -15.33
CA PRO A 471 -20.49 12.12 -14.53
C PRO A 471 -19.24 11.89 -15.38
N VAL A 472 -18.64 12.96 -15.90
CA VAL A 472 -17.44 12.90 -16.77
C VAL A 472 -16.33 13.80 -16.24
N ALA A 473 -15.13 13.24 -16.09
CA ALA A 473 -14.00 13.89 -15.41
C ALA A 473 -13.17 14.85 -16.30
N SER A 474 -13.63 15.24 -17.49
CA SER A 474 -12.88 16.12 -18.42
C SER A 474 -13.51 17.50 -18.58
N THR A 475 -12.72 18.56 -18.32
CA THR A 475 -13.10 19.97 -18.55
C THR A 475 -12.73 20.49 -19.94
N ALA A 476 -11.90 19.77 -20.71
CA ALA A 476 -11.30 20.28 -21.94
C ALA A 476 -12.31 20.41 -23.10
N THR A 477 -13.28 19.52 -23.17
CA THR A 477 -14.31 19.44 -24.22
C THR A 477 -15.66 19.20 -23.60
N HIS A 478 -16.76 19.61 -24.24
CA HIS A 478 -18.11 19.21 -23.83
C HIS A 478 -18.23 17.67 -23.71
N GLY A 479 -19.02 17.19 -22.74
CA GLY A 479 -19.20 15.75 -22.58
C GLY A 479 -20.25 15.19 -23.54
N PRO A 480 -20.26 13.86 -23.72
CA PRO A 480 -21.03 13.22 -24.80
C PRO A 480 -22.54 13.35 -24.62
N ILE A 481 -23.04 13.32 -23.39
CA ILE A 481 -24.49 13.46 -23.12
C ILE A 481 -24.92 14.90 -23.42
N PHE A 482 -24.10 15.89 -23.04
CA PHE A 482 -24.36 17.28 -23.40
C PHE A 482 -24.44 17.47 -24.91
N LEU A 483 -23.56 16.83 -25.70
CA LEU A 483 -23.57 16.92 -27.15
C LEU A 483 -24.86 16.33 -27.75
N ASP A 484 -25.29 15.15 -27.29
CA ASP A 484 -26.53 14.50 -27.75
C ASP A 484 -27.78 15.33 -27.40
N VAL A 485 -27.85 15.84 -26.17
CA VAL A 485 -28.93 16.72 -25.71
C VAL A 485 -28.95 18.02 -26.53
N SER A 486 -27.80 18.66 -26.71
CA SER A 486 -27.68 19.91 -27.47
C SER A 486 -28.10 19.71 -28.92
N ALA A 487 -27.67 18.62 -29.56
CA ALA A 487 -28.05 18.27 -30.92
C ALA A 487 -29.56 18.04 -31.05
N SER A 488 -30.19 17.41 -30.04
CA SER A 488 -31.63 17.13 -30.05
C SER A 488 -32.48 18.39 -30.19
N PHE A 489 -32.09 19.49 -29.55
CA PHE A 489 -32.82 20.76 -29.65
C PHE A 489 -32.73 21.44 -31.02
N ASN A 490 -31.99 20.90 -31.99
CA ASN A 490 -32.09 21.34 -33.39
C ASN A 490 -33.47 21.01 -34.00
N LEU A 491 -34.18 20.01 -33.48
CA LEU A 491 -35.52 19.61 -33.92
C LEU A 491 -36.64 20.21 -33.05
N TRP A 492 -36.31 21.13 -32.13
CA TRP A 492 -37.28 21.70 -31.20
C TRP A 492 -38.25 22.67 -31.88
N THR A 493 -39.54 22.51 -31.60
CA THR A 493 -40.59 23.38 -32.12
C THR A 493 -40.83 24.54 -31.15
N GLY A 494 -40.34 25.74 -31.51
CA GLY A 494 -40.52 26.97 -30.73
C GLY A 494 -39.20 27.69 -30.44
N LYS A 495 -39.18 28.53 -29.41
CA LYS A 495 -37.93 29.18 -28.98
C LYS A 495 -37.02 28.12 -28.36
N ARG A 496 -35.87 27.87 -29.00
CA ARG A 496 -34.89 26.90 -28.55
C ARG A 496 -34.43 27.21 -27.11
N PRO A 497 -34.47 26.23 -26.18
CA PRO A 497 -33.92 26.39 -24.84
C PRO A 497 -32.41 26.61 -24.89
N SER A 498 -31.89 27.43 -23.98
CA SER A 498 -30.44 27.47 -23.74
C SER A 498 -29.99 26.18 -23.04
N VAL A 499 -28.98 25.50 -23.57
CA VAL A 499 -28.44 24.25 -22.99
C VAL A 499 -27.11 24.57 -22.30
N VAL A 500 -26.94 24.09 -21.08
CA VAL A 500 -25.78 24.36 -20.23
C VAL A 500 -25.14 23.04 -19.81
N ASP A 501 -23.83 22.96 -19.96
CA ASP A 501 -22.99 21.81 -19.59
C ASP A 501 -22.58 21.91 -18.11
N ALA A 502 -22.91 20.91 -17.31
CA ALA A 502 -22.60 20.85 -15.88
C ALA A 502 -22.01 19.48 -15.50
N LYS A 503 -20.69 19.36 -15.60
CA LYS A 503 -20.00 18.10 -15.27
C LYS A 503 -19.70 17.99 -13.79
N TYR A 504 -20.18 16.94 -13.16
CA TYR A 504 -19.86 16.64 -11.77
C TYR A 504 -18.79 15.54 -11.70
N GLY A 505 -18.13 15.43 -10.55
CA GLY A 505 -16.98 14.56 -10.39
C GLY A 505 -15.64 15.29 -10.48
N LEU A 506 -15.61 16.48 -11.10
CA LEU A 506 -14.49 17.41 -11.14
C LEU A 506 -14.39 18.27 -9.85
N HIS A 507 -13.18 18.56 -9.36
CA HIS A 507 -12.91 19.51 -8.26
C HIS A 507 -13.43 19.15 -6.85
N GLY A 508 -13.66 17.87 -6.55
CA GLY A 508 -13.99 17.50 -5.18
C GLY A 508 -15.46 17.74 -4.79
N SER A 509 -16.33 18.26 -5.64
CA SER A 509 -17.76 18.42 -5.32
C SER A 509 -18.41 17.05 -5.07
N SER A 510 -19.06 16.89 -3.91
CA SER A 510 -20.01 15.77 -3.68
C SER A 510 -21.23 16.03 -4.53
N LEU A 511 -21.67 15.02 -5.25
CA LEU A 511 -23.03 15.02 -5.76
C LEU A 511 -23.98 15.01 -4.54
N SER A 512 -24.74 16.08 -4.36
CA SER A 512 -25.73 16.24 -3.30
C SER A 512 -26.90 17.08 -3.81
N GLN A 513 -28.04 17.00 -3.12
CA GLN A 513 -29.19 17.81 -3.52
C GLN A 513 -28.90 19.30 -3.30
N GLY A 514 -28.22 19.64 -2.20
CA GLY A 514 -27.80 21.02 -1.93
C GLY A 514 -26.88 21.56 -3.03
N TRP A 515 -26.01 20.72 -3.59
CA TRP A 515 -25.18 21.10 -4.74
C TRP A 515 -26.01 21.30 -6.01
N LEU A 516 -26.95 20.40 -6.32
CA LEU A 516 -27.84 20.55 -7.49
C LEU A 516 -28.73 21.80 -7.40
N LYS A 517 -29.25 22.14 -6.22
CA LYS A 517 -30.03 23.37 -5.99
C LYS A 517 -29.18 24.62 -6.23
N ALA A 518 -27.95 24.64 -5.72
CA ALA A 518 -27.00 25.72 -5.96
C ALA A 518 -26.62 25.84 -7.44
N LEU A 519 -26.37 24.70 -8.11
CA LEU A 519 -26.12 24.62 -9.55
C LEU A 519 -27.27 25.21 -10.37
N VAL A 520 -28.51 24.80 -10.08
CA VAL A 520 -29.68 25.30 -10.80
C VAL A 520 -29.84 26.81 -10.60
N ARG A 521 -29.68 27.33 -9.38
CA ARG A 521 -29.74 28.79 -9.12
C ARG A 521 -28.70 29.56 -9.94
N GLN A 522 -27.45 29.08 -9.98
CA GLN A 522 -26.39 29.68 -10.80
C GLN A 522 -26.73 29.58 -12.30
N ALA A 523 -27.25 28.44 -12.74
CA ALA A 523 -27.63 28.21 -14.13
C ALA A 523 -28.80 29.09 -14.57
N VAL A 524 -29.81 29.35 -13.73
CA VAL A 524 -30.90 30.28 -14.07
C VAL A 524 -30.33 31.68 -14.37
N GLY A 525 -29.36 32.14 -13.57
CA GLY A 525 -28.72 33.45 -13.73
C GLY A 525 -27.66 33.58 -14.84
N SER A 526 -27.11 32.47 -15.34
CA SER A 526 -26.04 32.50 -16.34
C SER A 526 -26.55 32.47 -17.80
N GLN A 527 -25.81 33.12 -18.72
CA GLN A 527 -26.03 33.02 -20.17
C GLN A 527 -24.96 32.18 -20.89
N GLY A 528 -24.08 31.49 -20.15
CA GLY A 528 -22.94 30.79 -20.72
C GLY A 528 -22.33 29.77 -19.75
N LYS A 529 -20.99 29.67 -19.78
CA LYS A 529 -20.21 28.70 -19.00
C LYS A 529 -20.47 28.86 -17.50
N LEU A 530 -20.79 27.74 -16.83
CA LEU A 530 -20.91 27.69 -15.38
C LEU A 530 -19.53 27.64 -14.73
N ASP A 531 -19.38 28.38 -13.63
CA ASP A 531 -18.24 28.21 -12.74
C ASP A 531 -18.61 27.20 -11.65
N LEU A 532 -18.37 25.92 -11.95
CA LEU A 532 -18.69 24.81 -11.05
C LEU A 532 -17.84 24.84 -9.77
N ALA A 533 -16.69 25.51 -9.78
CA ALA A 533 -15.78 25.59 -8.64
C ALA A 533 -16.28 26.56 -7.55
N SER A 534 -17.11 27.54 -7.91
CA SER A 534 -17.71 28.48 -6.93
C SER A 534 -19.02 27.97 -6.32
N ILE A 535 -19.55 26.82 -6.75
CA ILE A 535 -20.78 26.26 -6.20
C ILE A 535 -20.52 25.71 -4.79
N VAL A 536 -21.03 26.42 -3.79
CA VAL A 536 -21.12 25.93 -2.41
C VAL A 536 -22.45 25.21 -2.25
N ALA A 537 -22.39 23.93 -1.87
CA ALA A 537 -23.59 23.14 -1.62
C ALA A 537 -24.41 23.77 -0.49
N ASP A 538 -25.73 23.89 -0.70
CA ASP A 538 -26.63 24.29 0.39
C ASP A 538 -26.57 23.26 1.53
N ALA A 539 -26.72 23.75 2.77
CA ALA A 539 -26.90 22.87 3.91
C ALA A 539 -28.15 21.99 3.69
N GLU A 540 -27.97 20.67 3.71
CA GLU A 540 -29.07 19.73 3.61
C GLU A 540 -29.93 19.83 4.88
N GLN A 541 -31.25 19.97 4.69
CA GLN A 541 -32.19 19.98 5.80
C GLN A 541 -32.49 18.54 6.23
N PRO A 542 -32.44 18.20 7.53
CA PRO A 542 -32.79 16.87 7.99
C PRO A 542 -34.25 16.57 7.63
N GLN A 543 -34.51 15.38 7.06
CA GLN A 543 -35.88 14.94 6.81
C GLN A 543 -36.55 14.50 8.10
N GLU A 544 -37.79 14.94 8.29
CA GLU A 544 -38.59 14.57 9.45
C GLU A 544 -38.86 13.06 9.46
N GLY A 545 -38.56 12.40 10.59
CA GLY A 545 -38.76 10.95 10.76
C GLY A 545 -37.62 10.05 10.26
N VAL A 546 -36.54 10.60 9.68
CA VAL A 546 -35.32 9.85 9.34
C VAL A 546 -34.32 9.93 10.50
N ARG A 547 -33.82 8.78 10.95
CA ARG A 547 -32.76 8.68 11.97
C ARG A 547 -31.48 8.12 11.36
N GLN A 548 -30.33 8.49 11.92
CA GLN A 548 -29.04 8.02 11.43
C GLN A 548 -28.12 7.58 12.56
N ALA A 549 -27.46 6.43 12.36
CA ALA A 549 -26.40 5.89 13.19
C ALA A 549 -25.12 5.67 12.38
N ILE A 550 -23.95 5.91 12.98
CA ILE A 550 -22.64 5.69 12.36
C ILE A 550 -21.90 4.58 13.13
N PHE A 551 -21.25 3.68 12.39
CA PHE A 551 -20.43 2.63 12.94
C PHE A 551 -19.02 2.81 12.40
N TRP A 552 -18.04 2.84 13.29
CA TRP A 552 -16.61 2.84 12.95
C TRP A 552 -16.05 1.47 13.26
N GLU A 553 -15.85 0.69 12.21
CA GLU A 553 -15.42 -0.71 12.24
C GLU A 553 -14.01 -0.82 11.64
N THR A 554 -13.29 -1.87 11.98
CA THR A 554 -12.02 -2.25 11.33
C THR A 554 -12.18 -3.61 10.65
N VAL A 555 -11.31 -3.95 9.69
CA VAL A 555 -11.38 -5.27 9.01
C VAL A 555 -11.23 -6.44 10.00
N ALA A 556 -10.55 -6.23 11.14
CA ALA A 556 -10.40 -7.23 12.19
C ALA A 556 -11.60 -7.29 13.15
N SER A 557 -12.52 -6.33 13.09
CA SER A 557 -13.65 -6.20 14.01
C SER A 557 -14.90 -6.95 13.52
N ALA A 558 -15.87 -7.13 14.42
CA ALA A 558 -17.11 -7.83 14.08
C ALA A 558 -18.01 -6.92 13.22
N PRO A 559 -18.69 -7.42 12.16
CA PRO A 559 -19.54 -6.60 11.29
C PRO A 559 -20.91 -6.32 11.94
N VAL A 560 -20.92 -5.48 12.97
CA VAL A 560 -22.10 -5.16 13.78
C VAL A 560 -23.13 -4.39 12.97
N SER A 561 -22.67 -3.44 12.16
CA SER A 561 -23.52 -2.56 11.34
C SER A 561 -24.51 -3.34 10.45
N ALA A 562 -24.03 -4.38 9.75
CA ALA A 562 -24.85 -5.22 8.88
C ALA A 562 -25.96 -5.98 9.65
N HIS A 563 -25.66 -6.46 10.86
CA HIS A 563 -26.62 -7.21 11.69
C HIS A 563 -27.69 -6.29 12.29
N VAL A 564 -27.29 -5.08 12.68
CA VAL A 564 -28.22 -4.03 13.12
C VAL A 564 -29.19 -3.65 12.00
N ALA A 565 -28.69 -3.45 10.77
CA ALA A 565 -29.55 -3.16 9.62
C ALA A 565 -30.61 -4.26 9.43
N LYS A 566 -30.21 -5.53 9.40
CA LYS A 566 -31.15 -6.66 9.27
C LYS A 566 -32.18 -6.71 10.39
N HIS A 567 -31.78 -6.41 11.62
CA HIS A 567 -32.70 -6.37 12.77
C HIS A 567 -33.80 -5.32 12.58
N PHE A 568 -33.43 -4.08 12.24
CA PHE A 568 -34.40 -2.99 12.08
C PHE A 568 -35.37 -3.24 10.91
N GLN A 569 -34.91 -3.90 9.84
CA GLN A 569 -35.77 -4.24 8.72
C GLN A 569 -36.75 -5.37 9.10
N SER A 570 -36.22 -6.50 9.57
CA SER A 570 -37.00 -7.74 9.79
C SER A 570 -37.89 -7.69 11.03
N ALA A 571 -37.44 -7.04 12.10
CA ALA A 571 -38.16 -6.99 13.38
C ALA A 571 -39.12 -5.80 13.46
N LEU A 572 -38.71 -4.66 12.90
CA LEU A 572 -39.36 -3.36 13.15
C LEU A 572 -39.99 -2.74 11.90
N GLY A 573 -39.81 -3.36 10.72
CA GLY A 573 -40.41 -2.92 9.46
C GLY A 573 -39.89 -1.57 8.96
N TYR A 574 -38.66 -1.19 9.33
CA TYR A 574 -38.04 0.05 8.85
C TYR A 574 -37.52 -0.13 7.43
N HIS A 575 -37.63 0.95 6.63
CA HIS A 575 -36.82 1.12 5.43
C HIS A 575 -35.43 1.56 5.85
N ILE A 576 -34.40 0.92 5.27
CA ILE A 576 -33.01 1.08 5.67
C ILE A 576 -32.15 1.32 4.45
N GLN A 577 -31.23 2.27 4.60
CA GLN A 577 -30.12 2.47 3.71
C GLN A 577 -28.82 2.32 4.49
N HIS A 578 -27.92 1.51 3.96
CA HIS A 578 -26.60 1.24 4.52
C HIS A 578 -25.55 1.64 3.48
N SER A 579 -24.67 2.58 3.86
CA SER A 579 -23.56 3.04 3.02
C SER A 579 -22.26 2.98 3.81
N SER A 580 -21.19 2.49 3.18
CA SER A 580 -19.90 2.30 3.85
C SER A 580 -18.78 2.97 3.07
N ARG A 581 -17.79 3.50 3.80
CA ARG A 581 -16.56 4.10 3.27
C ARG A 581 -15.38 3.36 3.89
N VAL A 582 -14.40 3.00 3.07
CA VAL A 582 -13.25 2.21 3.51
C VAL A 582 -11.97 2.98 3.26
N ASN A 583 -11.09 3.01 4.25
CA ASN A 583 -9.72 3.50 4.11
C ASN A 583 -8.73 2.33 4.25
N SER A 584 -8.17 1.89 3.12
CA SER A 584 -7.25 0.74 3.03
C SER A 584 -5.77 1.09 3.15
N TYR A 585 -5.40 2.36 3.33
CA TYR A 585 -3.99 2.80 3.33
C TYR A 585 -3.21 2.44 4.61
N ARG A 586 -3.89 1.96 5.66
CA ARG A 586 -3.31 1.81 7.00
C ARG A 586 -3.52 0.39 7.54
N HIS A 587 -2.66 -0.01 8.48
CA HIS A 587 -2.82 -1.27 9.21
C HIS A 587 -4.24 -1.36 9.79
N ASN A 588 -4.91 -2.49 9.59
CA ASN A 588 -6.29 -2.81 10.00
C ASN A 588 -7.46 -2.14 9.26
N ALA A 589 -7.23 -1.30 8.24
CA ALA A 589 -8.24 -0.68 7.36
C ALA A 589 -9.58 -0.26 8.04
N VAL A 590 -9.79 1.05 8.19
CA VAL A 590 -10.96 1.60 8.89
C VAL A 590 -12.16 1.68 7.95
N ILE A 591 -13.33 1.31 8.44
CA ILE A 591 -14.62 1.31 7.75
C ILE A 591 -15.57 2.24 8.50
N GLU A 592 -16.01 3.33 7.88
CA GLU A 592 -17.11 4.17 8.37
C GLU A 592 -18.41 3.72 7.67
N THR A 593 -19.33 3.19 8.44
CA THR A 593 -20.63 2.74 7.97
C THR A 593 -21.74 3.63 8.49
N ARG A 594 -22.60 4.13 7.60
CA ARG A 594 -23.77 4.93 7.93
C ARG A 594 -25.04 4.12 7.70
N LEU A 595 -25.83 3.98 8.75
CA LEU A 595 -27.16 3.40 8.73
C LEU A 595 -28.19 4.51 8.87
N GLN A 596 -29.04 4.65 7.85
CA GLN A 596 -30.23 5.48 7.93
C GLN A 596 -31.47 4.60 7.95
N PHE A 597 -32.43 4.97 8.79
CA PHE A 597 -33.64 4.19 8.96
C PHE A 597 -34.86 5.09 9.20
N THR A 598 -35.97 4.71 8.56
CA THR A 598 -37.25 5.41 8.63
C THR A 598 -38.42 4.44 8.55
N LYS A 599 -39.57 4.81 9.13
CA LYS A 599 -40.84 4.08 8.94
C LYS A 599 -41.64 4.60 7.75
N SER A 600 -41.27 5.76 7.22
CA SER A 600 -41.95 6.35 6.06
C SER A 600 -41.53 5.64 4.78
N GLN A 601 -42.50 5.18 3.99
CA GLN A 601 -42.22 4.59 2.67
C GLN A 601 -41.85 5.63 1.60
N THR A 602 -42.07 6.91 1.89
CA THR A 602 -41.83 8.03 0.97
C THR A 602 -40.61 8.86 1.32
N ALA A 603 -39.94 8.55 2.44
CA ALA A 603 -38.74 9.28 2.88
C ALA A 603 -37.54 8.96 1.98
N ASP A 604 -36.73 9.98 1.72
CA ASP A 604 -35.54 9.88 0.88
C ASP A 604 -34.30 9.69 1.75
N LEU A 605 -33.70 8.50 1.66
CA LEU A 605 -32.52 8.11 2.42
C LEU A 605 -31.20 8.44 1.70
N THR A 606 -31.26 9.13 0.55
CA THR A 606 -30.05 9.47 -0.23
C THR A 606 -29.26 10.66 0.31
N HIS A 607 -29.78 11.38 1.32
CA HIS A 607 -29.19 12.62 1.85
C HIS A 607 -28.32 12.39 3.08
N SER A 608 -27.19 13.09 3.18
CA SER A 608 -26.27 12.93 4.31
C SER A 608 -26.72 13.80 5.49
N VAL A 609 -27.37 13.19 6.48
CA VAL A 609 -27.74 13.86 7.73
C VAL A 609 -26.62 13.69 8.76
N LEU A 610 -26.52 14.62 9.73
CA LEU A 610 -25.73 14.37 10.95
C LEU A 610 -26.35 13.20 11.72
N ALA A 611 -25.53 12.38 12.38
CA ALA A 611 -26.03 11.20 13.08
C ALA A 611 -26.43 11.52 14.53
N ASP A 612 -27.47 10.83 14.98
CA ASP A 612 -27.96 10.86 16.37
C ASP A 612 -27.13 9.94 17.28
N TYR A 613 -26.38 9.01 16.67
CA TYR A 613 -25.67 7.94 17.36
C TYR A 613 -24.39 7.55 16.61
N ALA A 614 -23.31 7.27 17.34
CA ALA A 614 -22.12 6.58 16.81
C ALA A 614 -21.65 5.43 17.72
N LEU A 615 -21.24 4.31 17.12
CA LEU A 615 -20.52 3.22 17.80
C LEU A 615 -19.12 3.09 17.17
N VAL A 616 -18.08 3.24 17.98
CA VAL A 616 -16.69 3.06 17.57
C VAL A 616 -16.18 1.76 18.16
N GLN A 617 -15.85 0.79 17.31
CA GLN A 617 -15.41 -0.54 17.76
C GLN A 617 -13.94 -0.56 18.23
N ASP A 618 -13.15 0.44 17.86
CA ASP A 618 -11.75 0.58 18.29
C ASP A 618 -11.43 2.05 18.57
N ALA A 619 -11.13 2.37 19.82
CA ALA A 619 -10.86 3.74 20.24
C ALA A 619 -9.59 4.37 19.62
N SER A 620 -8.70 3.57 19.03
CA SER A 620 -7.53 4.09 18.29
C SER A 620 -7.92 4.99 17.11
N VAL A 621 -9.12 4.80 16.55
CA VAL A 621 -9.71 5.62 15.48
C VAL A 621 -9.80 7.11 15.89
N LEU A 622 -9.95 7.41 17.18
CA LEU A 622 -10.09 8.78 17.69
C LEU A 622 -8.82 9.63 17.55
N ALA A 623 -7.64 8.99 17.52
CA ALA A 623 -6.38 9.70 17.34
C ALA A 623 -6.21 10.20 15.91
N GLU A 624 -6.83 9.51 14.95
CA GLU A 624 -6.64 9.76 13.52
C GLU A 624 -7.80 10.54 12.91
N TYR A 625 -9.05 10.30 13.35
CA TYR A 625 -10.25 10.79 12.70
C TYR A 625 -11.09 11.71 13.58
N ASN A 626 -11.53 12.86 13.03
CA ASN A 626 -12.59 13.65 13.66
C ASN A 626 -13.97 13.01 13.41
N ILE A 627 -14.33 12.07 14.28
CA ILE A 627 -15.62 11.38 14.25
C ILE A 627 -16.80 12.28 14.67
N LEU A 628 -16.54 13.32 15.50
CA LEU A 628 -17.57 14.19 16.08
C LEU A 628 -18.17 15.14 15.02
N ALA A 629 -17.42 15.44 13.97
CA ALA A 629 -17.85 16.26 12.85
C ALA A 629 -19.11 15.74 12.12
N SER A 630 -19.43 14.45 12.28
CA SER A 630 -20.58 13.79 11.68
C SER A 630 -21.76 13.59 12.65
N LEU A 631 -21.65 14.07 13.89
CA LEU A 631 -22.66 13.92 14.94
C LEU A 631 -23.45 15.20 15.18
N LYS A 632 -24.73 15.04 15.53
CA LYS A 632 -25.62 16.13 15.98
C LYS A 632 -25.25 16.58 17.40
N GLU A 633 -25.75 17.76 17.76
CA GLU A 633 -25.81 18.17 19.16
C GLU A 633 -26.70 17.20 19.96
N GLY A 634 -26.25 16.80 21.16
CA GLY A 634 -26.94 15.83 22.01
C GLY A 634 -26.84 14.36 21.56
N ALA A 635 -26.00 14.06 20.56
CA ALA A 635 -25.84 12.69 20.05
C ALA A 635 -25.22 11.74 21.10
N VAL A 636 -25.43 10.44 20.93
CA VAL A 636 -24.82 9.39 21.76
C VAL A 636 -23.58 8.82 21.06
N LEU A 637 -22.44 8.82 21.73
CA LEU A 637 -21.19 8.20 21.26
C LEU A 637 -20.85 7.00 22.16
N VAL A 638 -20.81 5.81 21.59
CA VAL A 638 -20.39 4.59 22.28
C VAL A 638 -18.97 4.21 21.82
N LEU A 639 -18.06 4.07 22.76
CA LEU A 639 -16.67 3.68 22.51
C LEU A 639 -16.42 2.29 23.08
N ASN A 640 -16.08 1.34 22.21
CA ASN A 640 -15.55 0.06 22.64
C ASN A 640 -14.09 0.23 23.07
N THR A 641 -13.84 0.20 24.37
CA THR A 641 -12.51 0.43 24.95
C THR A 641 -12.41 -0.10 26.37
N SER A 642 -11.19 -0.43 26.79
CA SER A 642 -10.87 -0.74 28.19
C SER A 642 -10.56 0.51 29.03
N TRP A 643 -10.70 1.71 28.45
CA TRP A 643 -10.41 2.96 29.14
C TRP A 643 -11.45 3.28 30.21
N THR A 644 -10.98 3.90 31.29
CA THR A 644 -11.85 4.55 32.29
C THR A 644 -12.28 5.95 31.85
N ALA A 645 -13.27 6.54 32.53
CA ALA A 645 -13.71 7.91 32.28
C ALA A 645 -12.56 8.93 32.42
N ASP A 646 -11.68 8.74 33.40
CA ASP A 646 -10.51 9.61 33.63
C ASP A 646 -9.45 9.43 32.53
N GLU A 647 -9.23 8.20 32.06
CA GLU A 647 -8.26 7.95 30.99
C GLU A 647 -8.69 8.54 29.65
N LEU A 648 -10.00 8.61 29.35
CA LEU A 648 -10.52 9.29 28.17
C LEU A 648 -10.01 10.74 28.12
N GLU A 649 -9.95 11.42 29.26
CA GLU A 649 -9.49 12.80 29.35
C GLU A 649 -8.01 12.95 28.97
N THR A 650 -7.17 11.98 29.36
CA THR A 650 -5.73 12.00 29.07
C THR A 650 -5.35 11.47 27.68
N LYS A 651 -6.19 10.61 27.09
CA LYS A 651 -5.92 9.92 25.81
C LYS A 651 -6.56 10.59 24.60
N THR A 652 -7.40 11.61 24.80
CA THR A 652 -8.06 12.36 23.71
C THR A 652 -7.54 13.78 23.60
N SER A 653 -7.61 14.36 22.40
CA SER A 653 -7.10 15.71 22.15
C SER A 653 -7.96 16.81 22.79
N ASN A 654 -7.37 17.98 23.01
CA ASN A 654 -8.09 19.19 23.45
C ASN A 654 -9.24 19.55 22.51
N ALA A 655 -8.99 19.46 21.20
CA ALA A 655 -10.00 19.72 20.17
C ALA A 655 -11.19 18.76 20.26
N PHE A 656 -10.93 17.45 20.46
CA PHE A 656 -11.97 16.45 20.62
C PHE A 656 -12.84 16.72 21.85
N ARG A 657 -12.22 16.98 23.01
CA ARG A 657 -12.93 17.27 24.27
C ARG A 657 -13.76 18.56 24.20
N SER A 658 -13.21 19.61 23.59
CA SER A 658 -13.92 20.87 23.37
C SER A 658 -15.15 20.67 22.47
N GLU A 659 -15.00 20.00 21.32
CA GLU A 659 -16.12 19.74 20.39
C GLU A 659 -17.20 18.86 21.04
N LEU A 660 -16.79 17.84 21.79
CA LEU A 660 -17.68 16.95 22.53
C LEU A 660 -18.57 17.72 23.52
N ALA A 661 -17.97 18.62 24.30
CA ALA A 661 -18.68 19.41 25.28
C ALA A 661 -19.57 20.49 24.64
N VAL A 662 -19.09 21.17 23.60
CA VAL A 662 -19.87 22.17 22.86
C VAL A 662 -21.11 21.54 22.23
N LYS A 663 -20.98 20.34 21.65
CA LYS A 663 -22.11 19.59 21.07
C LYS A 663 -22.92 18.81 22.11
N GLN A 664 -22.60 18.88 23.41
CA GLN A 664 -23.31 18.15 24.46
C GLN A 664 -23.46 16.64 24.16
N ILE A 665 -22.41 16.02 23.58
CA ILE A 665 -22.45 14.61 23.17
C ILE A 665 -22.34 13.70 24.40
N ARG A 666 -23.28 12.75 24.55
CA ARG A 666 -23.28 11.76 25.63
C ARG A 666 -22.35 10.61 25.29
N VAL A 667 -21.31 10.38 26.10
CA VAL A 667 -20.30 9.32 25.86
C VAL A 667 -20.55 8.12 26.76
N LEU A 668 -20.61 6.93 26.16
CA LEU A 668 -20.71 5.65 26.84
C LEU A 668 -19.48 4.81 26.52
N LEU A 669 -18.82 4.26 27.53
CA LEU A 669 -17.68 3.34 27.39
C LEU A 669 -18.16 1.92 27.66
N ILE A 670 -17.70 0.96 26.86
CA ILE A 670 -17.97 -0.46 27.05
C ILE A 670 -16.75 -1.28 26.62
N ASP A 671 -16.37 -2.31 27.39
CA ASP A 671 -15.23 -3.16 27.07
C ASP A 671 -15.69 -4.50 26.48
N PHE A 672 -15.83 -4.56 25.14
CA PHE A 672 -16.21 -5.80 24.47
C PHE A 672 -15.17 -6.91 24.66
N ALA A 673 -13.88 -6.57 24.82
CA ALA A 673 -12.83 -7.56 25.00
C ALA A 673 -12.96 -8.25 26.36
N ASN A 674 -13.23 -7.48 27.43
CA ASN A 674 -13.47 -8.04 28.75
C ASN A 674 -14.75 -8.88 28.80
N ILE A 675 -15.87 -8.36 28.29
CA ILE A 675 -17.15 -9.11 28.25
C ILE A 675 -17.00 -10.40 27.44
N SER A 676 -16.34 -10.33 26.28
CA SER A 676 -16.10 -11.53 25.45
C SER A 676 -15.22 -12.56 26.15
N LYS A 677 -14.22 -12.12 26.92
CA LYS A 677 -13.33 -13.02 27.66
C LYS A 677 -14.04 -13.67 28.84
N GLU A 678 -14.86 -12.92 29.58
CA GLU A 678 -15.64 -13.44 30.71
C GLU A 678 -16.69 -14.46 30.26
N LEU A 679 -17.32 -14.23 29.11
CA LEU A 679 -18.41 -15.08 28.57
C LEU A 679 -17.95 -16.07 27.49
N GLY A 680 -16.63 -16.21 27.24
CA GLY A 680 -16.12 -17.16 26.24
C GLY A 680 -16.57 -16.90 24.80
N LEU A 681 -16.83 -15.64 24.42
CA LEU A 681 -17.35 -15.26 23.11
C LEU A 681 -16.25 -15.20 22.05
N SER A 682 -16.50 -15.85 20.92
CA SER A 682 -15.65 -15.77 19.72
C SER A 682 -16.51 -15.60 18.46
N GLY A 683 -15.90 -15.12 17.37
CA GLY A 683 -16.58 -14.98 16.07
C GLY A 683 -17.96 -14.33 16.16
N ALA A 684 -19.00 -15.11 15.82
CA ALA A 684 -20.41 -14.69 15.83
C ALA A 684 -20.89 -14.15 17.19
N GLY A 685 -20.34 -14.66 18.31
CA GLY A 685 -20.67 -14.18 19.66
C GLY A 685 -20.23 -12.73 19.90
N LYS A 686 -19.09 -12.30 19.32
CA LYS A 686 -18.63 -10.91 19.39
C LYS A 686 -19.53 -9.97 18.58
N THR A 687 -20.01 -10.43 17.42
CA THR A 687 -21.00 -9.70 16.61
C THR A 687 -22.31 -9.53 17.36
N LEU A 688 -22.79 -10.58 18.02
CA LEU A 688 -24.00 -10.55 18.85
C LEU A 688 -23.87 -9.57 20.01
N LEU A 689 -22.72 -9.56 20.71
CA LEU A 689 -22.44 -8.58 21.77
C LEU A 689 -22.53 -7.14 21.25
N GLY A 690 -21.89 -6.83 20.12
CA GLY A 690 -21.95 -5.49 19.53
C GLY A 690 -23.36 -5.09 19.08
N GLN A 691 -24.13 -6.03 18.54
CA GLN A 691 -25.53 -5.83 18.17
C GLN A 691 -26.40 -5.52 19.40
N ILE A 692 -26.24 -6.27 20.48
CA ILE A 692 -26.96 -6.05 21.75
C ILE A 692 -26.57 -4.72 22.37
N ALA A 693 -25.27 -4.40 22.38
CA ALA A 693 -24.76 -3.11 22.86
C ALA A 693 -25.42 -1.96 22.11
N PHE A 694 -25.45 -1.98 20.77
CA PHE A 694 -26.15 -0.99 19.97
C PHE A 694 -27.64 -0.90 20.33
N LEU A 695 -28.35 -2.04 20.34
CA LEU A 695 -29.79 -2.03 20.59
C LEU A 695 -30.11 -1.44 21.96
N LYS A 696 -29.28 -1.73 22.96
CA LYS A 696 -29.50 -1.28 24.33
C LYS A 696 -29.18 0.19 24.54
N THR A 697 -28.09 0.69 23.97
CA THR A 697 -27.67 2.09 24.10
C THR A 697 -28.47 3.03 23.18
N HIS A 698 -28.96 2.53 22.04
CA HIS A 698 -29.78 3.29 21.11
C HIS A 698 -31.28 3.23 21.44
N SER A 699 -31.79 2.09 21.89
CA SER A 699 -33.20 1.84 22.18
C SER A 699 -33.36 1.28 23.60
N SER A 700 -33.86 2.10 24.53
CA SER A 700 -33.98 1.75 25.95
C SER A 700 -34.83 0.52 26.28
N ASN A 701 -35.59 -0.04 25.32
CA ASN A 701 -36.44 -1.21 25.52
C ASN A 701 -36.25 -2.27 24.42
N LEU A 702 -35.52 -3.35 24.73
CA LEU A 702 -35.57 -4.61 23.99
C LEU A 702 -36.87 -5.35 24.34
N ARG A 703 -37.81 -5.45 23.39
CA ARG A 703 -39.08 -6.19 23.55
C ARG A 703 -38.93 -7.64 23.07
N GLU A 704 -39.87 -8.53 23.40
CA GLU A 704 -39.89 -9.94 22.93
C GLU A 704 -39.65 -10.08 21.42
N ALA A 705 -40.29 -9.25 20.60
CA ALA A 705 -40.12 -9.25 19.14
C ALA A 705 -38.67 -8.98 18.67
N ALA A 706 -37.84 -8.32 19.49
CA ALA A 706 -36.42 -8.12 19.20
C ALA A 706 -35.62 -9.42 19.37
N PHE A 707 -35.95 -10.24 20.37
CA PHE A 707 -35.29 -11.53 20.62
C PHE A 707 -35.57 -12.52 19.48
N ASP A 708 -36.83 -12.63 19.05
CA ASP A 708 -37.21 -13.49 17.92
C ASP A 708 -36.48 -13.11 16.63
N ALA A 709 -36.28 -11.81 16.40
CA ALA A 709 -35.57 -11.33 15.23
C ALA A 709 -34.06 -11.56 15.30
N ILE A 710 -33.47 -11.46 16.49
CA ILE A 710 -32.07 -11.83 16.73
C ILE A 710 -31.90 -13.34 16.51
N GLU A 711 -32.77 -14.18 17.06
CA GLU A 711 -32.72 -15.64 16.87
C GLU A 711 -32.77 -16.04 15.39
N ARG A 712 -33.59 -15.38 14.57
CA ARG A 712 -33.65 -15.63 13.12
C ARG A 712 -32.37 -15.30 12.35
N GLN A 713 -31.44 -14.53 12.94
CA GLN A 713 -30.18 -14.14 12.31
C GLN A 713 -29.03 -15.12 12.58
N TYR A 714 -29.16 -15.97 13.59
CA TYR A 714 -28.12 -16.91 13.99
C TYR A 714 -28.60 -18.36 13.79
N GLU A 715 -27.66 -19.23 13.47
CA GLU A 715 -27.83 -20.68 13.57
C GLU A 715 -27.25 -21.12 14.90
N THR A 716 -28.05 -21.85 15.66
CA THR A 716 -27.69 -22.35 16.99
C THR A 716 -27.95 -23.85 17.08
N SER A 717 -27.07 -24.57 17.77
CA SER A 717 -27.29 -25.97 18.12
C SER A 717 -28.37 -26.15 19.18
N ASN A 718 -28.69 -25.10 19.96
CA ASN A 718 -29.71 -25.13 21.00
C ASN A 718 -30.38 -23.76 21.17
N ALA A 719 -31.68 -23.67 20.82
CA ALA A 719 -32.45 -22.42 20.88
C ALA A 719 -32.67 -21.90 22.30
N ALA A 720 -32.82 -22.79 23.30
CA ALA A 720 -33.02 -22.38 24.69
C ALA A 720 -31.76 -21.73 25.27
N LEU A 721 -30.60 -22.36 25.08
CA LEU A 721 -29.31 -21.80 25.52
C LEU A 721 -28.96 -20.50 24.78
N PHE A 722 -29.38 -20.37 23.52
CA PHE A 722 -29.21 -19.12 22.79
C PHE A 722 -30.00 -17.96 23.43
N LYS A 723 -31.26 -18.21 23.81
CA LYS A 723 -32.07 -17.21 24.51
C LYS A 723 -31.43 -16.78 25.83
N ASP A 724 -30.92 -17.73 26.60
CA ASP A 724 -30.22 -17.47 27.86
C ASP A 724 -28.93 -16.66 27.65
N LEU A 725 -28.16 -16.96 26.60
CA LEU A 725 -26.99 -16.16 26.21
C LEU A 725 -27.39 -14.72 25.88
N VAL A 726 -28.45 -14.50 25.08
CA VAL A 726 -28.89 -13.14 24.73
C VAL A 726 -29.31 -12.37 25.99
N LEU A 727 -30.05 -12.99 26.90
CA LEU A 727 -30.43 -12.36 28.18
C LEU A 727 -29.20 -12.03 29.04
N THR A 728 -28.25 -12.96 29.14
CA THR A 728 -26.98 -12.75 29.86
C THR A 728 -26.18 -11.59 29.27
N LEU A 729 -26.11 -11.48 27.94
CA LEU A 729 -25.45 -10.37 27.27
C LEU A 729 -26.16 -9.03 27.53
N VAL A 730 -27.50 -9.01 27.54
CA VAL A 730 -28.27 -7.80 27.86
C VAL A 730 -27.96 -7.33 29.27
N GLU A 731 -28.00 -8.23 30.26
CA GLU A 731 -27.68 -7.91 31.67
C GLU A 731 -26.23 -7.44 31.83
N LYS A 732 -25.30 -8.10 31.13
CA LYS A 732 -23.87 -7.80 31.21
C LYS A 732 -23.55 -6.45 30.59
N VAL A 733 -24.12 -6.14 29.42
CA VAL A 733 -24.03 -4.81 28.79
C VAL A 733 -24.61 -3.75 29.72
N ASP A 734 -25.78 -3.99 30.33
CA ASP A 734 -26.39 -3.04 31.26
C ASP A 734 -25.50 -2.70 32.46
N LYS A 735 -24.78 -3.70 32.96
CA LYS A 735 -23.90 -3.55 34.13
C LYS A 735 -22.57 -2.88 33.80
N ASP A 736 -22.00 -3.19 32.64
CA ASP A 736 -20.62 -2.81 32.29
C ASP A 736 -20.53 -1.53 31.44
N VAL A 737 -21.65 -0.98 30.97
CA VAL A 737 -21.67 0.35 30.31
C VAL A 737 -21.40 1.44 31.33
N ILE A 738 -20.38 2.26 31.06
CA ILE A 738 -19.99 3.41 31.89
C ILE A 738 -20.34 4.70 31.15
N GLU A 739 -21.18 5.54 31.75
CA GLU A 739 -21.44 6.88 31.24
C GLU A 739 -20.38 7.86 31.73
N VAL A 740 -19.77 8.60 30.81
CA VAL A 740 -18.73 9.59 31.14
C VAL A 740 -19.41 10.88 31.59
N PRO A 741 -19.09 11.41 32.79
CA PRO A 741 -19.66 12.68 33.25
C PRO A 741 -19.13 13.84 32.40
N GLN A 742 -20.00 14.79 32.07
CA GLN A 742 -19.61 16.02 31.37
C GLN A 742 -18.70 16.87 32.27
N ASN A 743 -17.51 17.21 31.79
CA ASN A 743 -16.59 18.08 32.52
C ASN A 743 -16.90 19.56 32.19
N PRO A 744 -17.24 20.40 33.18
CA PRO A 744 -17.61 21.79 32.95
C PRO A 744 -16.48 22.66 32.40
N ASN A 745 -15.22 22.21 32.46
CA ASN A 745 -14.07 22.96 31.96
C ASN A 745 -13.82 22.76 30.46
N TRP A 746 -14.37 21.71 29.84
CA TRP A 746 -14.11 21.37 28.44
C TRP A 746 -14.59 22.42 27.42
N PRO A 747 -15.75 23.09 27.59
CA PRO A 747 -16.18 24.16 26.68
C PRO A 747 -15.24 25.37 26.65
N SER A 748 -14.43 25.58 27.70
CA SER A 748 -13.55 26.75 27.85
C SER A 748 -12.08 26.45 27.50
N ILE A 749 -11.78 25.28 26.92
CA ILE A 749 -10.42 24.94 26.47
C ILE A 749 -10.02 25.89 25.31
N VAL A 750 -8.90 26.60 25.50
CA VAL A 750 -8.30 27.45 24.45
C VAL A 750 -7.41 26.56 23.57
N LEU A 751 -7.71 26.52 22.27
CA LEU A 751 -6.95 25.73 21.28
C LEU A 751 -5.77 26.56 20.74
N GLY A 752 -4.55 26.02 20.81
CA GLY A 752 -3.34 26.62 20.22
C GLY A 752 -3.02 26.09 18.81
N GLU A 753 -1.95 26.59 18.18
CA GLU A 753 -1.50 26.14 16.84
C GLU A 753 -1.10 24.65 16.79
N ALA A 754 -0.70 24.07 17.94
CA ALA A 754 -0.39 22.64 18.09
C ALA A 754 -1.64 21.76 18.27
N ASP A 755 -2.81 22.34 18.55
CA ASP A 755 -4.08 21.63 18.72
C ASP A 755 -4.85 21.50 17.39
N GLN A 756 -4.16 21.18 16.30
CA GLN A 756 -4.84 20.95 15.02
C GLN A 756 -5.84 19.80 15.18
N PRO A 757 -7.09 19.95 14.72
CA PRO A 757 -8.08 18.89 14.84
C PRO A 757 -7.58 17.63 14.12
N ALA A 758 -7.85 16.46 14.72
CA ALA A 758 -7.65 15.18 14.06
C ALA A 758 -8.21 15.23 12.63
N LEU A 759 -7.55 14.57 11.68
CA LEU A 759 -7.93 14.62 10.27
C LEU A 759 -9.42 14.30 10.17
N ALA A 760 -10.24 15.18 9.61
CA ALA A 760 -11.57 14.74 9.20
C ALA A 760 -11.33 13.56 8.22
N LEU A 761 -12.14 12.49 8.30
CA LEU A 761 -12.24 11.59 7.15
C LEU A 761 -12.43 12.51 5.94
N PRO A 762 -11.57 12.44 4.91
CA PRO A 762 -11.54 13.45 3.87
C PRO A 762 -12.95 13.66 3.35
N LYS A 763 -13.59 14.79 3.71
CA LYS A 763 -14.98 15.04 3.30
C LYS A 763 -14.99 15.04 1.78
N HIS A 764 -14.00 15.73 1.22
CA HIS A 764 -13.55 15.67 -0.16
C HIS A 764 -12.09 16.13 -0.16
N VAL A 765 -11.16 15.34 -0.69
CA VAL A 765 -9.84 15.90 -1.04
C VAL A 765 -10.08 16.82 -2.24
N ARG A 766 -9.91 18.13 -2.05
CA ARG A 766 -9.87 19.09 -3.15
C ARG A 766 -8.58 18.84 -3.95
N PRO A 767 -8.65 18.52 -5.25
CA PRO A 767 -7.47 18.53 -6.09
C PRO A 767 -7.17 19.96 -6.54
N THR A 768 -5.94 20.42 -6.32
CA THR A 768 -5.35 21.42 -7.21
C THR A 768 -5.21 20.74 -8.58
N VAL A 769 -5.95 21.22 -9.56
CA VAL A 769 -5.91 20.67 -10.93
C VAL A 769 -4.51 20.83 -11.51
N ARG A 770 -3.80 19.71 -11.62
CA ARG A 770 -2.87 19.49 -12.72
C ARG A 770 -3.33 18.23 -13.43
N THR A 771 -3.98 18.47 -14.57
CA THR A 771 -4.33 17.50 -15.61
C THR A 771 -3.21 16.47 -15.78
N THR A 772 -3.39 15.27 -15.26
CA THR A 772 -2.66 14.09 -15.71
C THR A 772 -3.67 13.18 -16.37
N SER A 773 -3.63 13.23 -17.70
CA SER A 773 -4.44 12.46 -18.64
C SER A 773 -4.13 10.97 -18.50
N ASN A 774 -5.02 10.23 -17.85
CA ASN A 774 -5.23 8.80 -18.13
C ASN A 774 -6.52 8.57 -18.94
N ALA A 775 -7.24 9.64 -19.30
CA ALA A 775 -8.12 9.57 -20.45
C ALA A 775 -7.24 9.24 -21.66
N PHE A 776 -7.65 8.27 -22.48
CA PHE A 776 -7.14 8.03 -23.82
C PHE A 776 -7.07 9.37 -24.56
N ASP A 777 -5.91 10.03 -24.51
CA ASP A 777 -5.59 11.08 -25.46
C ASP A 777 -5.49 10.37 -26.81
N GLY A 778 -6.27 10.83 -27.78
CA GLY A 778 -6.29 10.33 -29.16
C GLY A 778 -4.93 10.46 -29.88
N SER A 779 -3.85 10.79 -29.18
CA SER A 779 -2.49 10.94 -29.70
C SER A 779 -1.73 9.64 -29.97
N LEU A 780 -2.32 8.46 -29.70
CA LEU A 780 -1.74 7.18 -30.12
C LEU A 780 -2.06 6.79 -31.56
N VAL A 781 -3.04 7.41 -32.22
CA VAL A 781 -3.39 7.08 -33.61
C VAL A 781 -2.68 7.98 -34.65
N ASN A 782 -2.21 9.18 -34.26
CA ASN A 782 -1.63 10.15 -35.21
C ASN A 782 -0.10 10.27 -35.23
N ARG A 783 0.65 9.50 -34.42
CA ARG A 783 2.11 9.63 -34.35
C ARG A 783 2.90 9.05 -35.54
N ARG A 784 2.21 8.46 -36.53
CA ARG A 784 2.83 8.00 -37.80
C ARG A 784 2.60 8.93 -38.99
N ALA A 785 1.78 9.98 -38.86
CA ALA A 785 1.32 10.74 -40.03
C ALA A 785 1.87 12.19 -40.14
N ASN A 786 2.42 12.78 -39.08
CA ASN A 786 3.04 14.12 -39.17
C ASN A 786 4.48 14.06 -38.67
N ALA A 787 5.39 13.74 -39.60
CA ALA A 787 6.83 13.83 -39.39
C ALA A 787 7.39 15.23 -39.70
N ASP A 788 6.54 16.19 -40.08
CA ASP A 788 6.97 17.55 -40.41
C ASP A 788 6.06 18.56 -39.70
N VAL A 789 6.68 19.61 -39.14
CA VAL A 789 6.09 20.74 -38.41
C VAL A 789 5.94 20.53 -36.88
N ALA A 790 7.04 20.74 -36.15
CA ALA A 790 7.12 21.64 -34.99
C ALA A 790 8.54 21.57 -34.36
N GLU A 791 9.49 22.33 -34.93
CA GLU A 791 10.68 22.78 -34.22
C GLU A 791 10.27 23.88 -33.23
N GLU A 792 9.86 23.52 -32.02
CA GLU A 792 9.81 24.44 -30.87
C GLU A 792 10.35 23.73 -29.62
N SER A 793 11.65 23.97 -29.37
CA SER A 793 12.33 23.96 -28.07
C SER A 793 11.98 22.84 -27.07
N GLU A 794 12.79 21.78 -27.07
CA GLU A 794 12.93 20.84 -25.95
C GLU A 794 13.39 21.56 -24.68
N ALA A 795 12.44 22.05 -23.88
CA ALA A 795 12.69 22.31 -22.47
C ALA A 795 12.83 20.95 -21.76
N VAL A 796 14.05 20.67 -21.28
CA VAL A 796 14.39 19.52 -20.42
C VAL A 796 13.30 19.31 -19.38
N ALA A 797 12.64 18.15 -19.42
CA ALA A 797 11.53 17.82 -18.54
C ALA A 797 11.95 17.98 -17.07
N LEU A 798 11.35 18.96 -16.39
CA LEU A 798 11.52 19.21 -14.96
C LEU A 798 11.06 17.97 -14.16
N GLY A 799 11.87 17.54 -13.20
CA GLY A 799 11.54 16.40 -12.33
C GLY A 799 10.17 16.59 -11.64
N LYS A 800 9.56 15.48 -11.22
CA LYS A 800 8.26 15.48 -10.52
C LYS A 800 8.40 14.85 -9.15
N THR A 801 7.78 15.44 -8.13
CA THR A 801 7.57 14.75 -6.86
C THR A 801 6.38 13.81 -7.01
N TRP A 802 6.53 12.57 -6.55
CA TRP A 802 5.47 11.55 -6.62
C TRP A 802 5.02 11.16 -5.21
N ASN A 803 3.79 10.65 -5.14
CA ASN A 803 3.33 9.93 -3.97
C ASN A 803 4.05 8.57 -3.90
N TRP A 804 4.38 8.12 -2.68
CA TRP A 804 5.14 6.88 -2.45
C TRP A 804 4.48 5.65 -3.08
N HIS A 805 3.14 5.66 -3.19
CA HIS A 805 2.35 4.59 -3.79
C HIS A 805 2.78 4.26 -5.22
N LYS A 806 3.14 5.26 -6.03
CA LYS A 806 3.53 5.04 -7.43
C LYS A 806 4.89 4.35 -7.52
N ALA A 807 5.83 4.71 -6.66
CA ALA A 807 7.10 4.00 -6.54
C ALA A 807 6.88 2.56 -6.04
N ALA A 808 6.02 2.37 -5.04
CA ALA A 808 5.66 1.04 -4.53
C ALA A 808 5.03 0.16 -5.62
N TRP A 809 4.15 0.69 -6.45
CA TRP A 809 3.56 -0.03 -7.59
C TRP A 809 4.60 -0.44 -8.63
N GLN A 810 5.53 0.46 -8.98
CA GLN A 810 6.60 0.13 -9.92
C GLN A 810 7.51 -0.97 -9.38
N LEU A 811 7.70 -1.04 -8.06
CA LEU A 811 8.45 -2.11 -7.40
C LEU A 811 7.66 -3.43 -7.35
N LEU A 812 6.37 -3.37 -7.00
CA LEU A 812 5.47 -4.53 -6.92
C LEU A 812 5.21 -5.17 -8.28
N PHE A 813 5.17 -4.38 -9.35
CA PHE A 813 4.93 -4.81 -10.73
C PHE A 813 6.16 -4.54 -11.61
N SER A 814 7.33 -4.97 -11.12
CA SER A 814 8.61 -4.69 -11.76
C SER A 814 8.67 -5.10 -13.24
N GLU A 815 7.97 -6.18 -13.61
CA GLU A 815 7.88 -6.70 -14.97
C GLU A 815 7.04 -5.79 -15.88
N ALA A 816 5.95 -5.25 -15.37
CA ALA A 816 5.04 -4.38 -16.14
C ALA A 816 5.67 -3.00 -16.42
N TYR A 817 6.47 -2.50 -15.47
CA TYR A 817 7.13 -1.20 -15.58
C TYR A 817 8.60 -1.29 -16.02
N SER A 818 9.12 -2.50 -16.25
CA SER A 818 10.55 -2.75 -16.52
C SER A 818 11.47 -2.10 -15.48
N THR A 819 11.02 -2.07 -14.22
CA THR A 819 11.74 -1.48 -13.10
C THR A 819 13.01 -2.27 -12.84
N ARG A 820 14.13 -1.58 -12.69
CA ARG A 820 15.40 -2.22 -12.32
C ARG A 820 15.99 -1.57 -11.08
N HIS A 821 16.51 -2.40 -10.19
CA HIS A 821 17.38 -1.97 -9.11
C HIS A 821 18.82 -1.92 -9.62
N THR A 822 19.22 -0.78 -10.16
CA THR A 822 20.58 -0.58 -10.66
C THR A 822 21.28 0.54 -9.91
N LEU A 823 22.61 0.43 -9.82
CA LEU A 823 23.46 1.52 -9.36
C LEU A 823 23.40 2.67 -10.38
N ALA A 824 23.55 3.91 -9.92
CA ALA A 824 23.32 5.11 -10.71
C ALA A 824 24.28 5.32 -11.91
N ASP A 825 25.20 4.41 -12.22
CA ASP A 825 26.13 4.55 -13.35
C ASP A 825 26.38 3.20 -14.06
N GLU A 826 25.66 2.94 -15.16
CA GLU A 826 25.66 1.67 -15.91
C GLU A 826 26.86 1.54 -16.88
N GLY A 827 28.10 1.73 -16.42
CA GLY A 827 29.26 1.57 -17.31
C GLY A 827 30.56 1.08 -16.68
N HIS A 828 31.01 1.68 -15.57
CA HIS A 828 32.38 1.48 -15.07
C HIS A 828 32.52 1.56 -13.53
N SER A 829 31.43 1.35 -12.80
CA SER A 829 31.42 1.39 -11.33
C SER A 829 31.25 -0.01 -10.73
N TYR A 830 31.94 -0.26 -9.62
CA TYR A 830 31.96 -1.51 -8.87
C TYR A 830 31.54 -1.24 -7.42
N LEU A 831 30.92 -2.22 -6.79
CA LEU A 831 30.56 -2.16 -5.37
C LEU A 831 31.53 -3.04 -4.58
N VAL A 832 32.40 -2.43 -3.78
CA VAL A 832 33.43 -3.10 -2.98
C VAL A 832 33.16 -2.93 -1.50
N SER A 833 33.67 -3.82 -0.65
CA SER A 833 33.43 -3.76 0.81
C SER A 833 34.71 -3.44 1.56
N ILE A 834 34.64 -2.55 2.55
CA ILE A 834 35.82 -2.21 3.37
C ILE A 834 36.21 -3.41 4.23
N THR A 835 37.47 -3.84 4.13
CA THR A 835 38.05 -4.89 4.97
C THR A 835 38.94 -4.33 6.07
N GLU A 836 39.62 -3.21 5.80
CA GLU A 836 40.44 -2.51 6.79
C GLU A 836 40.27 -0.99 6.64
N ASN A 837 40.17 -0.31 7.77
CA ASN A 837 40.27 1.15 7.86
C ASN A 837 41.14 1.47 9.08
N ARG A 838 42.44 1.64 8.87
CA ARG A 838 43.43 1.78 9.92
C ARG A 838 44.17 3.10 9.81
N ARG A 839 44.17 3.87 10.90
CA ARG A 839 45.01 5.07 11.01
C ARG A 839 46.48 4.65 11.17
N LEU A 840 47.35 5.19 10.31
CA LEU A 840 48.80 4.95 10.34
C LEU A 840 49.57 5.94 11.21
N THR A 841 49.01 7.13 11.47
CA THR A 841 49.62 8.14 12.33
C THR A 841 49.13 8.03 13.77
N PRO A 842 49.95 8.39 14.79
CA PRO A 842 49.52 8.40 16.19
C PRO A 842 48.30 9.30 16.42
N SER A 843 47.42 8.94 17.36
CA SER A 843 46.23 9.73 17.71
C SER A 843 46.55 11.13 18.24
N THR A 844 47.73 11.32 18.82
CA THR A 844 48.24 12.60 19.33
C THR A 844 48.80 13.51 18.24
N TYR A 845 48.85 13.05 16.99
CA TYR A 845 49.42 13.81 15.87
C TYR A 845 48.32 14.50 15.05
N ASP A 846 48.59 15.72 14.60
CA ASP A 846 47.63 16.64 13.96
C ASP A 846 47.18 16.18 12.57
N ARG A 847 48.00 15.36 11.90
CA ARG A 847 47.71 14.87 10.54
C ARG A 847 47.24 13.41 10.57
N ASN A 848 45.99 13.19 10.15
CA ASN A 848 45.38 11.85 10.13
C ASN A 848 45.65 11.18 8.77
N VAL A 849 46.45 10.11 8.74
CA VAL A 849 46.72 9.31 7.53
C VAL A 849 46.17 7.91 7.73
N PHE A 850 45.45 7.39 6.74
CA PHE A 850 44.73 6.12 6.81
C PHE A 850 45.17 5.17 5.71
N HIS A 851 45.31 3.90 6.09
CA HIS A 851 45.33 2.76 5.21
C HIS A 851 43.91 2.20 5.10
N LEU A 852 43.40 2.08 3.87
CA LEU A 852 42.12 1.42 3.62
C LEU A 852 42.32 0.23 2.69
N GLU A 853 41.57 -0.83 2.94
CA GLU A 853 41.50 -2.00 2.08
C GLU A 853 40.05 -2.27 1.69
N PHE A 854 39.84 -2.67 0.44
CA PHE A 854 38.53 -3.02 -0.09
C PHE A 854 38.57 -4.40 -0.74
N ASP A 855 37.67 -5.29 -0.32
CA ASP A 855 37.44 -6.59 -0.95
C ASP A 855 36.80 -6.42 -2.32
N THR A 856 37.43 -7.03 -3.33
CA THR A 856 36.98 -7.05 -4.72
C THR A 856 36.50 -8.43 -5.17
N THR A 857 36.39 -9.40 -4.25
CA THR A 857 35.91 -10.76 -4.53
C THR A 857 34.53 -10.73 -5.20
N GLY A 858 34.39 -11.44 -6.33
CA GLY A 858 33.12 -11.56 -7.06
C GLY A 858 32.66 -10.28 -7.79
N THR A 859 33.38 -9.17 -7.68
CA THR A 859 33.03 -7.89 -8.33
C THR A 859 33.50 -7.80 -9.79
N GLY A 860 34.50 -8.60 -10.17
CA GLY A 860 35.15 -8.51 -11.48
C GLY A 860 36.07 -7.30 -11.67
N LEU A 861 36.28 -6.48 -10.63
CA LEU A 861 37.15 -5.30 -10.69
C LEU A 861 38.59 -5.72 -11.03
N ARG A 862 39.11 -5.18 -12.14
CA ARG A 862 40.50 -5.31 -12.57
C ARG A 862 41.14 -3.93 -12.63
N TYR A 863 42.37 -3.84 -12.14
CA TYR A 863 43.15 -2.63 -12.17
C TYR A 863 44.62 -2.97 -12.44
N GLU A 864 45.32 -2.06 -13.08
CA GLU A 864 46.74 -2.19 -13.33
C GLU A 864 47.55 -1.34 -12.36
N ILE A 865 48.84 -1.68 -12.24
CA ILE A 865 49.80 -0.87 -11.50
C ILE A 865 49.75 0.58 -12.00
N GLY A 866 49.68 1.53 -11.06
CA GLY A 866 49.61 2.95 -11.36
C GLY A 866 48.21 3.54 -11.43
N ASP A 867 47.16 2.72 -11.60
CA ASP A 867 45.80 3.24 -11.73
C ASP A 867 45.31 3.91 -10.44
N ALA A 868 44.29 4.76 -10.59
CA ALA A 868 43.62 5.41 -9.47
C ALA A 868 42.21 4.84 -9.26
N LEU A 869 41.84 4.66 -8.00
CA LEU A 869 40.50 4.28 -7.58
C LEU A 869 39.66 5.56 -7.38
N GLY A 870 38.63 5.72 -8.20
CA GLY A 870 37.62 6.77 -8.07
C GLY A 870 36.59 6.40 -7.01
N ILE A 871 36.61 7.06 -5.86
CA ILE A 871 35.63 6.88 -4.78
C ILE A 871 34.44 7.81 -5.00
N HIS A 872 33.23 7.25 -5.02
CA HIS A 872 31.99 8.02 -5.07
C HIS A 872 31.54 8.35 -3.64
N GLY A 873 32.08 9.43 -3.08
CA GLY A 873 31.80 9.85 -1.69
C GLY A 873 30.39 10.42 -1.51
N TRP A 874 29.84 10.29 -0.30
CA TRP A 874 28.52 10.83 0.06
C TRP A 874 28.64 12.08 0.92
N ASN A 875 27.62 12.93 0.87
CA ASN A 875 27.45 14.00 1.85
C ASN A 875 27.18 13.43 3.25
N ASP A 876 27.51 14.21 4.27
CA ASP A 876 27.27 13.85 5.66
C ASP A 876 25.76 13.73 5.92
N THR A 877 25.36 12.64 6.58
CA THR A 877 23.94 12.33 6.85
C THR A 877 23.24 13.44 7.62
N GLN A 878 23.87 13.98 8.68
CA GLN A 878 23.23 14.98 9.52
C GLN A 878 23.14 16.32 8.80
N GLU A 879 24.20 16.73 8.09
CA GLU A 879 24.17 17.99 7.34
C GLU A 879 23.08 18.01 6.26
N VAL A 880 22.82 16.86 5.61
CA VAL A 880 21.72 16.71 4.64
C VAL A 880 20.36 16.79 5.32
N LEU A 881 20.15 16.11 6.46
CA LEU A 881 18.90 16.16 7.20
C LEU A 881 18.58 17.58 7.69
N ASP A 882 19.58 18.27 8.26
CA ASP A 882 19.46 19.66 8.69
C ASP A 882 19.11 20.60 7.52
N PHE A 883 19.65 20.32 6.33
CA PHE A 883 19.30 21.07 5.12
C PHE A 883 17.88 20.80 4.66
N ILE A 884 17.43 19.55 4.67
CA ILE A 884 16.06 19.17 4.28
C ILE A 884 15.03 19.82 5.22
N GLU A 885 15.31 19.82 6.53
CA GLU A 885 14.49 20.50 7.53
C GLU A 885 14.43 22.01 7.27
N PHE A 886 15.59 22.65 7.04
CA PHE A 886 15.65 24.06 6.64
C PHE A 886 14.83 24.36 5.38
N TYR A 887 14.83 23.45 4.40
CA TYR A 887 14.10 23.61 3.14
C TYR A 887 12.59 23.32 3.25
N GLY A 888 12.11 22.92 4.44
CA GLY A 888 10.69 22.65 4.69
C GLY A 888 10.14 21.37 4.06
N GLU A 889 11.01 20.39 3.78
CA GLU A 889 10.66 19.15 3.07
C GLU A 889 10.87 17.91 3.96
N LYS A 890 10.37 16.76 3.51
CA LYS A 890 10.56 15.48 4.23
C LYS A 890 11.67 14.64 3.58
N PRO A 891 12.49 13.92 4.37
CA PRO A 891 13.56 13.07 3.84
C PRO A 891 13.06 11.96 2.89
N ASP A 892 11.86 11.44 3.14
CA ASP A 892 11.21 10.35 2.41
C ASP A 892 10.39 10.81 1.20
N THR A 893 10.35 12.11 0.89
CA THR A 893 9.70 12.64 -0.32
C THR A 893 10.28 11.95 -1.56
N ILE A 894 9.42 11.34 -2.37
CA ILE A 894 9.83 10.65 -3.60
C ILE A 894 10.00 11.67 -4.72
N VAL A 895 11.17 11.67 -5.33
CA VAL A 895 11.52 12.52 -6.46
C VAL A 895 11.88 11.67 -7.67
N VAL A 896 11.31 12.06 -8.80
CA VAL A 896 11.58 11.43 -10.10
C VAL A 896 12.38 12.37 -10.97
N VAL A 897 13.56 11.91 -11.36
CA VAL A 897 14.49 12.62 -12.24
C VAL A 897 14.49 11.92 -13.61
N PRO A 898 13.97 12.57 -14.66
CA PRO A 898 14.03 12.03 -16.00
C PRO A 898 15.48 11.94 -16.45
N ARG A 899 15.94 10.74 -16.83
CA ARG A 899 17.30 10.56 -17.36
C ARG A 899 17.25 10.42 -18.87
N ALA A 900 18.04 11.25 -19.55
CA ALA A 900 18.25 11.13 -20.99
C ALA A 900 18.89 9.76 -21.31
N VAL A 901 18.57 9.23 -22.49
CA VAL A 901 19.18 8.01 -23.00
C VAL A 901 20.70 8.24 -23.13
N PRO A 902 21.56 7.37 -22.57
CA PRO A 902 23.00 7.49 -22.75
C PRO A 902 23.36 7.56 -24.25
N LYS A 903 24.29 8.44 -24.63
CA LYS A 903 24.69 8.63 -26.05
C LYS A 903 25.17 7.35 -26.75
N ASN A 904 25.56 6.33 -25.98
CA ASN A 904 26.08 5.05 -26.46
C ASN A 904 25.07 3.90 -26.29
N ALA A 905 23.81 4.18 -25.96
CA ALA A 905 22.80 3.14 -25.79
C ALA A 905 22.39 2.53 -27.15
N PRO A 906 22.04 1.23 -27.20
CA PRO A 906 21.51 0.60 -28.40
C PRO A 906 20.33 1.37 -28.98
N GLU A 907 20.24 1.38 -30.31
CA GLU A 907 19.16 2.04 -31.05
C GLU A 907 17.79 1.49 -30.59
N GLY A 908 16.89 2.38 -30.16
CA GLY A 908 15.58 2.01 -29.56
C GLY A 908 15.53 1.96 -28.03
N THR A 909 16.62 2.30 -27.32
CA THR A 909 16.59 2.41 -25.85
C THR A 909 15.74 3.61 -25.41
N LEU A 910 14.70 3.36 -24.63
CA LEU A 910 13.82 4.41 -24.09
C LEU A 910 14.48 5.14 -22.90
N PRO A 911 14.20 6.44 -22.69
CA PRO A 911 14.60 7.16 -21.48
C PRO A 911 14.02 6.44 -20.25
N ARG A 912 14.83 6.30 -19.19
CA ARG A 912 14.36 5.72 -17.92
C ARG A 912 14.40 6.78 -16.83
N ASP A 913 13.26 6.97 -16.20
CA ASP A 913 13.13 7.83 -15.03
C ASP A 913 13.81 7.19 -13.83
N GLN A 914 14.61 7.97 -13.11
CA GLN A 914 15.22 7.56 -11.85
C GLN A 914 14.34 8.02 -10.69
N THR A 915 13.94 7.09 -9.82
CA THR A 915 13.09 7.36 -8.66
C THR A 915 13.89 7.14 -7.37
N ASN A 916 14.06 8.20 -6.57
CA ASN A 916 14.78 8.16 -5.30
C ASN A 916 14.09 9.03 -4.25
N THR A 917 14.39 8.79 -2.98
CA THR A 917 14.01 9.73 -1.91
C THR A 917 14.83 11.01 -2.03
N LEU A 918 14.27 12.13 -1.56
CA LEU A 918 14.99 13.41 -1.49
C LEU A 918 16.31 13.27 -0.72
N PHE A 919 16.28 12.55 0.40
CA PHE A 919 17.48 12.23 1.17
C PHE A 919 18.56 11.53 0.33
N GLN A 920 18.20 10.47 -0.41
CA GLN A 920 19.16 9.75 -1.26
C GLN A 920 19.75 10.66 -2.35
N ILE A 921 18.95 11.50 -2.98
CA ILE A 921 19.42 12.40 -4.04
C ILE A 921 20.45 13.39 -3.46
N LEU A 922 20.07 14.09 -2.39
CA LEU A 922 20.94 15.10 -1.78
C LEU A 922 22.16 14.47 -1.10
N GLN A 923 22.08 13.24 -0.61
CA GLN A 923 23.21 12.57 0.01
C GLN A 923 24.21 12.01 -1.03
N GLN A 924 23.70 11.34 -2.07
CA GLN A 924 24.52 10.46 -2.90
C GLN A 924 24.80 11.01 -4.30
N THR A 925 23.98 11.95 -4.77
CA THR A 925 24.05 12.41 -6.17
C THR A 925 24.31 13.90 -6.33
N SER A 926 23.81 14.75 -5.43
CA SER A 926 23.94 16.21 -5.54
C SER A 926 25.09 16.78 -4.71
N ASP A 927 25.92 17.64 -5.30
CA ASP A 927 27.06 18.29 -4.67
C ASP A 927 26.63 19.52 -3.84
N LEU A 928 25.79 19.26 -2.82
CA LEU A 928 25.16 20.27 -1.97
C LEU A 928 26.17 21.06 -1.12
N PHE A 929 27.23 20.41 -0.63
CA PHE A 929 28.28 21.04 0.18
C PHE A 929 29.53 21.40 -0.63
N GLY A 930 29.45 21.31 -1.96
CA GLY A 930 30.48 21.76 -2.88
C GLY A 930 30.52 23.28 -3.06
N ARG A 931 31.53 23.72 -3.82
CA ARG A 931 31.76 25.14 -4.11
C ARG A 931 30.82 25.65 -5.22
N PRO A 932 30.02 26.71 -4.98
CA PRO A 932 29.11 27.26 -5.96
C PRO A 932 29.84 28.00 -7.09
N SER A 933 29.41 27.75 -8.32
CA SER A 933 29.90 28.45 -9.51
C SER A 933 29.13 29.75 -9.74
N LYS A 934 29.67 30.70 -10.52
CA LYS A 934 28.92 31.91 -10.91
C LYS A 934 27.58 31.59 -11.58
N ARG A 935 27.51 30.47 -12.31
CA ARG A 935 26.27 29.98 -12.94
C ARG A 935 25.20 29.64 -11.91
N PHE A 936 25.58 29.01 -10.80
CA PHE A 936 24.64 28.67 -9.72
C PHE A 936 23.94 29.92 -9.15
N TYR A 937 24.69 30.99 -8.86
CA TYR A 937 24.11 32.26 -8.40
C TYR A 937 23.16 32.86 -9.45
N ALA A 938 23.53 32.81 -10.74
CA ALA A 938 22.68 33.28 -11.82
C ALA A 938 21.36 32.48 -11.93
N ASP A 939 21.44 31.16 -11.77
CA ASP A 939 20.28 30.26 -11.82
C ASP A 939 19.32 30.46 -10.63
N LEU A 940 19.78 31.05 -9.50
CA LEU A 940 18.94 31.37 -8.34
C LEU A 940 18.16 32.70 -8.47
N ILE A 941 18.67 33.67 -9.24
CA ILE A 941 18.08 35.02 -9.40
C ILE A 941 16.58 34.99 -9.78
N PRO A 942 16.10 34.11 -10.69
CA PRO A 942 14.68 34.04 -11.05
C PRO A 942 13.76 33.64 -9.90
N PHE A 943 14.29 32.95 -8.89
CA PHE A 943 13.52 32.42 -7.75
C PHE A 943 13.49 33.39 -6.57
N ALA A 944 14.34 34.42 -6.54
CA ALA A 944 14.41 35.40 -5.46
C ALA A 944 13.16 36.30 -5.45
N THR A 945 12.31 36.13 -4.44
CA THR A 945 11.10 36.96 -4.25
C THR A 945 11.41 38.29 -3.58
N ASN A 946 12.50 38.39 -2.81
CA ASN A 946 12.96 39.63 -2.20
C ASN A 946 13.83 40.42 -3.19
N ALA A 947 13.44 41.67 -3.47
CA ALA A 947 14.14 42.53 -4.41
C ALA A 947 15.61 42.81 -4.01
N ALA A 948 15.88 42.98 -2.71
CA ALA A 948 17.23 43.24 -2.21
C ALA A 948 18.15 42.02 -2.37
N GLU A 949 17.64 40.82 -2.09
CA GLU A 949 18.38 39.57 -2.30
C GLU A 949 18.66 39.32 -3.79
N LYS A 950 17.67 39.62 -4.65
CA LYS A 950 17.81 39.51 -6.10
C LYS A 950 18.91 40.41 -6.66
N GLU A 951 18.93 41.68 -6.25
CA GLU A 951 20.00 42.62 -6.61
C GLU A 951 21.36 42.18 -6.06
N ARG A 952 21.39 41.65 -4.83
CA ARG A 952 22.62 41.15 -4.21
C ARG A 952 23.20 39.95 -4.95
N LEU A 953 22.37 38.98 -5.33
CA LEU A 953 22.79 37.83 -6.14
C LEU A 953 23.34 38.28 -7.50
N ALA A 954 22.73 39.28 -8.13
CA ALA A 954 23.21 39.85 -9.40
C ALA A 954 24.55 40.60 -9.23
N TYR A 955 24.74 41.33 -8.14
CA TYR A 955 26.00 42.00 -7.82
C TYR A 955 27.15 41.02 -7.64
N LEU A 956 26.94 39.90 -6.93
CA LEU A 956 27.99 38.90 -6.67
C LEU A 956 28.58 38.28 -7.93
N ILE A 957 27.83 38.25 -9.03
CA ILE A 957 28.30 37.71 -10.32
C ILE A 957 28.79 38.80 -11.29
N SER A 958 28.61 40.08 -10.96
CA SER A 958 29.02 41.22 -11.80
C SER A 958 30.55 41.44 -11.78
N GLN A 959 31.04 42.40 -12.57
CA GLN A 959 32.46 42.79 -12.54
C GLN A 959 32.80 43.49 -11.23
N GLU A 960 31.89 44.31 -10.70
CA GLU A 960 32.03 45.07 -9.46
C GLU A 960 32.07 44.15 -8.22
N GLY A 961 31.35 43.02 -8.24
CA GLY A 961 31.35 42.02 -7.16
C GLY A 961 32.48 40.98 -7.25
N ALA A 962 33.38 41.05 -8.24
CA ALA A 962 34.38 40.01 -8.48
C ALA A 962 35.37 39.80 -7.30
N ALA A 963 35.70 40.87 -6.57
CA ALA A 963 36.56 40.79 -5.38
C ALA A 963 35.86 40.05 -4.24
N GLU A 964 34.58 40.35 -3.98
CA GLU A 964 33.80 39.69 -2.94
C GLU A 964 33.52 38.22 -3.30
N PHE A 965 33.25 37.92 -4.58
CA PHE A 965 33.12 36.54 -5.05
C PHE A 965 34.40 35.75 -4.78
N LYS A 966 35.59 36.36 -4.96
CA LYS A 966 36.87 35.72 -4.65
C LYS A 966 37.03 35.50 -3.14
N GLU A 967 36.64 36.46 -2.30
CA GLU A 967 36.66 36.30 -0.85
C GLU A 967 35.76 35.14 -0.39
N ARG A 968 34.57 35.00 -0.97
CA ARG A 968 33.65 33.87 -0.70
C ARG A 968 34.24 32.51 -1.11
N VAL A 969 35.04 32.50 -2.17
CA VAL A 969 35.79 31.32 -2.60
C VAL A 969 36.85 30.95 -1.58
N ASP A 970 37.60 31.94 -1.09
CA ASP A 970 38.64 31.76 -0.06
C ASP A 970 38.00 31.36 1.29
N GLU A 971 36.78 31.81 1.55
CA GLU A 971 35.92 31.43 2.68
C GLU A 971 35.26 30.05 2.52
N THR A 972 35.41 29.41 1.36
CA THR A 972 34.86 28.08 1.06
C THR A 972 33.35 27.97 1.28
N VAL A 973 32.60 29.02 0.90
CA VAL A 973 31.13 29.04 0.91
C VAL A 973 30.59 27.90 0.05
N THR A 974 29.56 27.20 0.53
CA THR A 974 28.93 26.05 -0.15
C THR A 974 27.59 26.40 -0.82
N HIS A 975 27.05 25.54 -1.69
CA HIS A 975 25.70 25.75 -2.23
C HIS A 975 24.64 25.86 -1.12
N ALA A 976 24.72 25.00 -0.09
CA ALA A 976 23.84 25.07 1.08
C ALA A 976 24.01 26.38 1.88
N ASP A 977 25.23 26.89 2.04
CA ASP A 977 25.47 28.18 2.72
C ASP A 977 24.79 29.33 1.94
N VAL A 978 24.86 29.34 0.61
CA VAL A 978 24.20 30.36 -0.24
C VAL A 978 22.67 30.30 -0.13
N LEU A 979 22.08 29.10 -0.16
CA LEU A 979 20.62 28.95 -0.04
C LEU A 979 20.10 29.39 1.34
N ARG A 980 20.92 29.24 2.40
CA ARG A 980 20.61 29.77 3.74
C ARG A 980 20.78 31.29 3.83
N GLU A 981 21.74 31.86 3.11
CA GLU A 981 21.97 33.31 3.05
C GLU A 981 20.87 34.05 2.28
N PHE A 982 20.33 33.44 1.22
CA PHE A 982 19.29 34.01 0.35
C PHE A 982 17.99 33.18 0.42
N PRO A 983 17.27 33.18 1.55
CA PRO A 983 16.10 32.32 1.75
C PRO A 983 14.94 32.65 0.81
N SER A 984 14.89 33.86 0.24
CA SER A 984 13.84 34.21 -0.73
C SER A 984 14.07 33.58 -2.10
N ALA A 985 15.30 33.13 -2.42
CA ALA A 985 15.68 32.45 -3.65
C ALA A 985 15.44 30.94 -3.53
N HIS A 986 14.17 30.56 -3.49
CA HIS A 986 13.71 29.24 -3.04
C HIS A 986 13.08 28.41 -4.18
N PRO A 987 13.88 27.77 -5.07
CA PRO A 987 13.35 26.90 -6.13
C PRO A 987 12.60 25.69 -5.56
N SER A 988 11.66 25.11 -6.32
CA SER A 988 11.06 23.82 -5.93
C SER A 988 12.10 22.69 -5.94
N ILE A 989 11.90 21.61 -5.19
CA ILE A 989 12.85 20.47 -5.13
C ILE A 989 13.28 19.97 -6.52
N PRO A 990 12.38 19.74 -7.50
CA PRO A 990 12.82 19.33 -8.82
C PRO A 990 13.66 20.37 -9.59
N GLN A 991 13.42 21.66 -9.34
CA GLN A 991 14.23 22.74 -9.92
C GLN A 991 15.60 22.79 -9.23
N LEU A 992 15.63 22.67 -7.90
CA LEU A 992 16.88 22.68 -7.13
C LEU A 992 17.83 21.55 -7.56
N ILE A 993 17.30 20.33 -7.74
CA ILE A 993 18.11 19.16 -8.16
C ILE A 993 18.74 19.38 -9.54
N ASN A 994 18.06 20.08 -10.45
CA ASN A 994 18.59 20.42 -11.76
C ASN A 994 19.64 21.54 -11.73
N ILE A 995 19.58 22.42 -10.72
CA ILE A 995 20.53 23.52 -10.53
C ILE A 995 21.81 23.02 -9.83
N LEU A 996 21.68 22.05 -8.91
CA LEU A 996 22.81 21.48 -8.19
C LEU A 996 23.67 20.59 -9.11
N PRO A 997 25.01 20.76 -9.12
CA PRO A 997 25.88 19.88 -9.87
C PRO A 997 25.93 18.47 -9.23
N PRO A 998 26.21 17.41 -10.01
CA PRO A 998 26.36 16.08 -9.46
C PRO A 998 27.71 15.90 -8.73
N ILE A 999 27.74 15.04 -7.70
CA ILE A 999 28.97 14.66 -6.99
C ILE A 999 29.92 13.94 -7.97
N LYS A 1000 31.16 14.42 -8.07
CA LYS A 1000 32.20 13.81 -8.91
C LYS A 1000 33.02 12.79 -8.11
N PRO A 1001 33.41 11.64 -8.70
CA PRO A 1001 34.26 10.68 -8.02
C PRO A 1001 35.65 11.28 -7.73
N ARG A 1002 36.15 11.02 -6.51
CA ARG A 1002 37.50 11.45 -6.11
C ARG A 1002 38.49 10.32 -6.37
N HIS A 1003 39.50 10.60 -7.18
CA HIS A 1003 40.52 9.64 -7.56
C HIS A 1003 41.66 9.62 -6.54
N TYR A 1004 42.00 8.42 -6.07
CA TYR A 1004 43.14 8.16 -5.19
C TYR A 1004 44.06 7.14 -5.85
N SER A 1005 45.37 7.39 -5.88
CA SER A 1005 46.34 6.44 -6.42
C SER A 1005 46.29 5.13 -5.62
N ILE A 1006 46.24 4.00 -6.32
CA ILE A 1006 46.14 2.68 -5.68
C ILE A 1006 47.47 2.32 -5.00
N ALA A 1007 47.39 1.81 -3.78
CA ALA A 1007 48.53 1.50 -2.91
C ALA A 1007 48.91 0.00 -2.85
N SER A 1008 48.30 -0.83 -3.71
CA SER A 1008 48.56 -2.27 -3.80
C SER A 1008 48.74 -2.75 -5.23
N SER A 1009 49.52 -3.81 -5.43
CA SER A 1009 49.52 -4.58 -6.67
C SER A 1009 48.37 -5.59 -6.70
N GLN A 1010 47.60 -5.66 -7.78
CA GLN A 1010 46.56 -6.70 -7.93
C GLN A 1010 47.19 -8.10 -8.06
N LYS A 1011 48.45 -8.22 -8.51
CA LYS A 1011 49.13 -9.52 -8.55
C LYS A 1011 49.55 -10.00 -7.17
N ALA A 1012 49.94 -9.08 -6.28
CA ALA A 1012 50.21 -9.38 -4.88
C ALA A 1012 48.92 -9.61 -4.08
N HIS A 1013 47.86 -8.86 -4.39
CA HIS A 1013 46.56 -8.91 -3.73
C HIS A 1013 45.41 -9.12 -4.75
N PRO A 1014 45.15 -10.36 -5.21
CA PRO A 1014 44.20 -10.63 -6.30
C PRO A 1014 42.77 -10.13 -6.07
N ASN A 1015 42.33 -10.15 -4.81
CA ASN A 1015 40.96 -9.84 -4.40
C ASN A 1015 40.88 -8.62 -3.46
N SER A 1016 41.92 -7.78 -3.38
CA SER A 1016 41.90 -6.59 -2.54
C SER A 1016 42.53 -5.38 -3.24
N VAL A 1017 41.96 -4.20 -3.06
CA VAL A 1017 42.52 -2.93 -3.49
C VAL A 1017 42.76 -2.03 -2.28
N HIS A 1018 43.96 -1.46 -2.18
CA HIS A 1018 44.39 -0.72 -0.99
C HIS A 1018 44.56 0.76 -1.35
N LEU A 1019 44.19 1.65 -0.44
CA LEU A 1019 44.39 3.10 -0.55
C LEU A 1019 45.21 3.62 0.62
N LEU A 1020 45.94 4.70 0.35
CA LEU A 1020 46.62 5.51 1.35
C LEU A 1020 46.10 6.94 1.24
N ILE A 1021 45.30 7.36 2.21
CA ILE A 1021 44.63 8.68 2.17
C ILE A 1021 45.04 9.52 3.38
N VAL A 1022 45.01 10.84 3.20
CA VAL A 1022 45.13 11.80 4.29
C VAL A 1022 43.76 12.46 4.49
N ALA A 1023 43.30 12.56 5.73
CA ALA A 1023 42.10 13.34 6.04
C ALA A 1023 42.39 14.81 5.79
N VAL A 1024 41.52 15.46 5.01
CA VAL A 1024 41.66 16.89 4.70
C VAL A 1024 40.74 17.67 5.61
N GLU A 1025 41.33 18.48 6.48
CA GLU A 1025 40.64 19.36 7.41
C GLU A 1025 41.35 20.71 7.39
N TRP A 1026 40.60 21.80 7.32
CA TRP A 1026 41.17 23.16 7.35
C TRP A 1026 40.22 24.12 8.05
N THR A 1027 40.75 25.29 8.43
CA THR A 1027 39.97 26.38 9.00
C THR A 1027 39.83 27.46 7.96
N ALA A 1028 38.59 27.84 7.64
CA ALA A 1028 38.32 28.98 6.77
C ALA A 1028 38.77 30.31 7.42
N PRO A 1029 39.01 31.39 6.66
CA PRO A 1029 39.35 32.71 7.21
C PRO A 1029 38.43 33.19 8.34
N SER A 1030 37.14 32.87 8.31
CA SER A 1030 36.19 33.16 9.40
C SER A 1030 36.42 32.39 10.72
N GLY A 1031 37.29 31.38 10.72
CA GLY A 1031 37.47 30.46 11.83
C GLY A 1031 36.61 29.19 11.76
N LYS A 1032 35.72 29.05 10.76
CA LYS A 1032 34.87 27.87 10.58
C LYS A 1032 35.70 26.65 10.17
N ALA A 1033 35.52 25.53 10.86
CA ALA A 1033 36.12 24.25 10.47
C ALA A 1033 35.48 23.72 9.17
N ARG A 1034 36.32 23.22 8.26
CA ARG A 1034 35.92 22.69 6.96
C ARG A 1034 36.63 21.37 6.70
N PHE A 1035 35.96 20.51 5.93
CA PHE A 1035 36.34 19.11 5.75
C PHE A 1035 36.35 18.74 4.27
N GLY A 1036 37.28 17.88 3.87
CA GLY A 1036 37.22 17.22 2.59
C GLY A 1036 36.10 16.20 2.59
N GLN A 1037 35.05 16.45 1.80
CA GLN A 1037 33.83 15.62 1.74
C GLN A 1037 34.15 14.11 1.58
N CYS A 1038 34.91 13.74 0.55
CA CYS A 1038 35.22 12.33 0.29
C CYS A 1038 36.13 11.70 1.35
N THR A 1039 37.09 12.46 1.89
CA THR A 1039 37.96 11.95 2.96
C THR A 1039 37.20 11.77 4.27
N ARG A 1040 36.31 12.71 4.62
CA ARG A 1040 35.43 12.61 5.81
C ARG A 1040 34.47 11.43 5.69
N TYR A 1041 33.92 11.22 4.49
CA TYR A 1041 33.13 10.03 4.17
C TYR A 1041 33.94 8.76 4.45
N LEU A 1042 35.10 8.59 3.80
CA LEU A 1042 35.93 7.38 3.93
C LEU A 1042 36.42 7.11 5.36
N THR A 1043 36.87 8.13 6.08
CA THR A 1043 37.40 7.95 7.44
C THR A 1043 36.33 7.58 8.46
N GLY A 1044 35.06 7.91 8.19
CA GLY A 1044 33.92 7.54 9.03
C GLY A 1044 33.36 6.13 8.79
N LEU A 1045 33.84 5.39 7.78
CA LEU A 1045 33.28 4.08 7.43
C LEU A 1045 33.85 2.95 8.30
N GLY A 1046 32.96 2.08 8.76
CA GLY A 1046 33.31 0.83 9.44
C GLY A 1046 33.60 -0.31 8.47
N VAL A 1047 34.32 -1.33 8.95
CA VAL A 1047 34.56 -2.59 8.24
C VAL A 1047 33.22 -3.25 7.86
N GLY A 1048 33.14 -3.79 6.65
CA GLY A 1048 31.94 -4.39 6.05
C GLY A 1048 31.06 -3.40 5.28
N THR A 1049 31.32 -2.09 5.37
CA THR A 1049 30.54 -1.09 4.63
C THR A 1049 30.85 -1.16 3.13
N LYS A 1050 29.81 -1.11 2.30
CA LYS A 1050 29.95 -1.12 0.84
C LYS A 1050 30.18 0.29 0.30
N VAL A 1051 31.08 0.40 -0.66
CA VAL A 1051 31.48 1.67 -1.30
C VAL A 1051 31.45 1.50 -2.81
N THR A 1052 30.86 2.47 -3.50
CA THR A 1052 30.88 2.52 -4.97
C THR A 1052 32.20 3.12 -5.45
N VAL A 1053 32.90 2.39 -6.31
CA VAL A 1053 34.22 2.75 -6.83
C VAL A 1053 34.28 2.65 -8.35
N SER A 1054 35.17 3.41 -8.98
CA SER A 1054 35.47 3.34 -10.42
C SER A 1054 36.99 3.30 -10.63
N ILE A 1055 37.44 2.85 -11.80
CA ILE A 1055 38.88 2.82 -12.15
C ILE A 1055 39.19 3.92 -13.15
N LYS A 1056 40.24 4.68 -12.86
CA LYS A 1056 40.80 5.66 -13.79
C LYS A 1056 42.24 5.28 -14.14
N PRO A 1057 42.53 4.99 -15.42
CA PRO A 1057 43.90 4.75 -15.87
C PRO A 1057 44.83 5.93 -15.58
N SER A 1058 46.08 5.63 -15.18
CA SER A 1058 47.15 6.63 -15.01
C SER A 1058 48.33 6.37 -15.95
N VAL A 1059 49.12 7.42 -16.18
CA VAL A 1059 50.42 7.36 -16.86
C VAL A 1059 51.54 6.84 -15.94
N MET A 1060 51.29 6.68 -14.64
CA MET A 1060 52.25 6.19 -13.66
C MET A 1060 52.41 4.66 -13.73
N LYS A 1061 52.88 4.12 -14.86
CA LYS A 1061 53.09 2.69 -15.10
C LYS A 1061 54.55 2.28 -14.88
N LEU A 1062 54.80 1.02 -14.54
CA LEU A 1062 56.15 0.45 -14.51
C LEU A 1062 56.78 0.43 -15.92
N PRO A 1063 58.12 0.45 -16.03
CA PRO A 1063 58.81 0.33 -17.31
C PRO A 1063 58.44 -0.97 -18.07
N PRO A 1064 58.46 -0.96 -19.42
CA PRO A 1064 58.11 -2.14 -20.22
C PRO A 1064 58.99 -3.37 -19.93
N SER A 1065 60.28 -3.17 -19.64
CA SER A 1065 61.19 -4.27 -19.32
C SER A 1065 61.42 -4.41 -17.82
N PRO A 1066 61.34 -5.65 -17.28
CA PRO A 1066 61.61 -5.87 -15.88
C PRO A 1066 63.03 -5.51 -15.41
N HIS A 1067 64.01 -5.43 -16.29
CA HIS A 1067 65.41 -5.16 -15.92
C HIS A 1067 65.73 -3.66 -15.83
N GLN A 1068 64.82 -2.79 -16.29
CA GLN A 1068 65.04 -1.35 -16.27
C GLN A 1068 64.98 -0.79 -14.83
N PRO A 1069 65.89 0.13 -14.45
CA PRO A 1069 65.86 0.80 -13.16
C PRO A 1069 64.57 1.61 -12.94
N VAL A 1070 64.05 1.58 -11.72
CA VAL A 1070 62.88 2.34 -11.28
C VAL A 1070 63.28 3.28 -10.16
N ILE A 1071 63.21 4.59 -10.39
CA ILE A 1071 63.56 5.63 -9.42
C ILE A 1071 62.30 6.34 -8.97
N MET A 1072 62.00 6.30 -7.68
CA MET A 1072 60.75 6.75 -7.09
C MET A 1072 61.01 7.81 -6.04
N ALA A 1073 60.29 8.92 -6.10
CA ALA A 1073 60.32 9.99 -5.11
C ALA A 1073 58.90 10.17 -4.52
N GLY A 1074 58.68 9.63 -3.32
CA GLY A 1074 57.38 9.63 -2.64
C GLY A 1074 57.35 10.56 -1.44
N LEU A 1075 56.42 11.52 -1.45
CA LEU A 1075 56.25 12.49 -0.37
C LEU A 1075 54.95 12.23 0.40
N GLY A 1076 55.05 11.80 1.66
CA GLY A 1076 53.90 11.46 2.50
C GLY A 1076 53.00 10.41 1.84
N THR A 1077 51.73 10.75 1.60
CA THR A 1077 50.77 9.85 0.93
C THR A 1077 51.07 9.60 -0.55
N GLY A 1078 51.99 10.37 -1.16
CA GLY A 1078 52.55 10.06 -2.48
C GLY A 1078 53.32 8.73 -2.53
N MET A 1079 53.47 8.05 -1.39
CA MET A 1079 54.00 6.69 -1.31
C MET A 1079 53.05 5.61 -1.88
N ALA A 1080 51.75 5.90 -2.02
CA ALA A 1080 50.75 4.95 -2.54
C ALA A 1080 51.21 4.18 -3.81
N PRO A 1081 51.44 4.85 -4.96
CA PRO A 1081 51.78 4.15 -6.19
C PRO A 1081 53.10 3.38 -6.07
N PHE A 1082 54.05 3.87 -5.27
CA PHE A 1082 55.35 3.25 -5.10
C PHE A 1082 55.31 1.99 -4.25
N ARG A 1083 54.42 1.93 -3.25
CA ARG A 1083 54.13 0.67 -2.55
C ARG A 1083 53.62 -0.39 -3.53
N ALA A 1084 52.69 -0.03 -4.42
CA ALA A 1084 52.20 -0.94 -5.45
C ALA A 1084 53.31 -1.39 -6.42
N PHE A 1085 54.20 -0.48 -6.84
CA PHE A 1085 55.35 -0.82 -7.69
C PHE A 1085 56.30 -1.82 -7.03
N ILE A 1086 56.63 -1.59 -5.75
CA ILE A 1086 57.51 -2.49 -4.99
C ILE A 1086 56.87 -3.86 -4.83
N GLN A 1087 55.58 -3.93 -4.50
CA GLN A 1087 54.85 -5.20 -4.40
C GLN A 1087 54.81 -5.97 -5.72
N GLU A 1088 54.60 -5.29 -6.85
CA GLU A 1088 54.63 -5.92 -8.17
C GLU A 1088 56.02 -6.51 -8.49
N ARG A 1089 57.08 -5.77 -8.17
CA ARG A 1089 58.46 -6.21 -8.38
C ARG A 1089 58.85 -7.34 -7.44
N ALA A 1090 58.40 -7.31 -6.20
CA ALA A 1090 58.55 -8.41 -5.25
C ALA A 1090 57.86 -9.68 -5.77
N TRP A 1091 56.64 -9.55 -6.30
CA TRP A 1091 55.91 -10.66 -6.92
C TRP A 1091 56.66 -11.22 -8.13
N GLN A 1092 57.18 -10.36 -9.03
CA GLN A 1092 57.99 -10.79 -10.19
C GLN A 1092 59.24 -11.57 -9.76
N LYS A 1093 59.99 -11.05 -8.78
CA LYS A 1093 61.17 -11.71 -8.20
C LYS A 1093 60.82 -13.07 -7.59
N ALA A 1094 59.69 -13.17 -6.89
CA ALA A 1094 59.19 -14.44 -6.33
C ALA A 1094 58.77 -15.46 -7.41
N GLN A 1095 58.39 -15.01 -8.61
CA GLN A 1095 58.16 -15.88 -9.78
C GLN A 1095 59.45 -16.27 -10.53
N GLY A 1096 60.63 -15.87 -10.02
CA GLY A 1096 61.93 -16.15 -10.64
C GLY A 1096 62.28 -15.21 -11.80
N ILE A 1097 61.58 -14.09 -11.97
CA ILE A 1097 61.92 -13.06 -12.96
C ILE A 1097 63.02 -12.16 -12.37
N ASP A 1098 64.12 -11.98 -13.10
CA ASP A 1098 65.16 -11.03 -12.71
C ASP A 1098 64.64 -9.58 -12.84
N VAL A 1099 64.82 -8.79 -11.79
CA VAL A 1099 64.28 -7.43 -11.69
C VAL A 1099 65.38 -6.40 -11.54
N GLY A 1100 65.25 -5.30 -12.28
CA GLY A 1100 66.16 -4.17 -12.24
C GLY A 1100 66.17 -3.44 -10.90
N PRO A 1101 67.18 -2.58 -10.67
CA PRO A 1101 67.33 -1.89 -9.40
C PRO A 1101 66.18 -0.93 -9.12
N MET A 1102 65.72 -0.88 -7.86
CA MET A 1102 64.68 0.03 -7.38
C MET A 1102 65.26 1.03 -6.37
N VAL A 1103 65.07 2.31 -6.65
CA VAL A 1103 65.52 3.42 -5.79
C VAL A 1103 64.29 4.14 -5.25
N LEU A 1104 64.19 4.28 -3.92
CA LEU A 1104 63.12 5.02 -3.26
C LEU A 1104 63.69 6.18 -2.42
N TYR A 1105 63.30 7.40 -2.78
CA TYR A 1105 63.44 8.59 -1.94
C TYR A 1105 62.11 8.84 -1.24
N PHE A 1106 62.06 8.61 0.08
CA PHE A 1106 60.87 8.83 0.90
C PHE A 1106 61.04 10.09 1.76
N GLY A 1107 60.09 11.02 1.65
CA GLY A 1107 60.08 12.27 2.41
C GLY A 1107 58.84 12.44 3.29
N SER A 1108 59.04 12.81 4.56
CA SER A 1108 57.93 13.16 5.46
C SER A 1108 58.35 14.20 6.53
N ARG A 1109 57.43 14.55 7.43
CA ARG A 1109 57.70 15.52 8.51
C ARG A 1109 58.59 14.91 9.59
N ASN A 1110 58.17 13.80 10.18
CA ASN A 1110 58.83 13.16 11.31
C ASN A 1110 58.89 11.65 11.12
N ARG A 1111 60.00 11.02 11.51
CA ARG A 1111 60.14 9.56 11.42
C ARG A 1111 59.17 8.82 12.33
N SER A 1112 59.03 9.24 13.59
CA SER A 1112 58.18 8.56 14.57
C SER A 1112 56.68 8.62 14.24
N ASN A 1113 56.25 9.64 13.50
CA ASN A 1113 54.84 9.93 13.29
C ASN A 1113 54.37 9.68 11.86
N GLU A 1114 55.24 9.83 10.84
CA GLU A 1114 54.87 9.78 9.42
C GLU A 1114 55.77 8.86 8.58
N TYR A 1115 56.53 7.93 9.17
CA TYR A 1115 57.25 6.93 8.38
C TYR A 1115 56.31 5.79 7.93
N LEU A 1116 55.48 6.10 6.93
CA LEU A 1116 54.43 5.22 6.41
C LEU A 1116 55.02 3.92 5.87
N TYR A 1117 54.55 2.78 6.39
CA TYR A 1117 55.02 1.43 6.04
C TYR A 1117 56.52 1.18 6.28
N GLY A 1118 57.13 1.87 7.27
CA GLY A 1118 58.57 1.78 7.53
C GLY A 1118 59.10 0.34 7.65
N GLU A 1119 58.42 -0.51 8.43
CA GLU A 1119 58.79 -1.93 8.60
C GLU A 1119 58.79 -2.71 7.27
N GLU A 1120 57.77 -2.52 6.43
CA GLU A 1120 57.66 -3.15 5.12
C GLU A 1120 58.78 -2.69 4.18
N LEU A 1121 59.12 -1.39 4.17
CA LEU A 1121 60.17 -0.83 3.30
C LEU A 1121 61.57 -1.26 3.73
N GLU A 1122 61.83 -1.30 5.04
CA GLU A 1122 63.11 -1.77 5.58
C GLU A 1122 63.32 -3.26 5.27
N ALA A 1123 62.25 -4.07 5.32
CA ALA A 1123 62.30 -5.48 4.92
C ALA A 1123 62.66 -5.66 3.43
N TYR A 1124 62.03 -4.91 2.52
CA TYR A 1124 62.39 -4.96 1.09
C TYR A 1124 63.80 -4.45 0.80
N HIS A 1125 64.32 -3.53 1.60
CA HIS A 1125 65.71 -3.09 1.49
C HIS A 1125 66.68 -4.17 1.95
N ALA A 1126 66.38 -4.86 3.06
CA ALA A 1126 67.18 -5.98 3.56
C ALA A 1126 67.19 -7.17 2.58
N ASP A 1127 66.08 -7.44 1.87
CA ASP A 1127 65.99 -8.46 0.81
C ASP A 1127 66.69 -8.04 -0.51
N GLY A 1128 67.21 -6.82 -0.59
CA GLY A 1128 67.90 -6.29 -1.76
C GLY A 1128 66.99 -5.96 -2.96
N LEU A 1129 65.66 -6.04 -2.80
CA LEU A 1129 64.71 -5.59 -3.82
C LEU A 1129 64.77 -4.06 -3.97
N LEU A 1130 64.65 -3.33 -2.85
CA LEU A 1130 64.95 -1.91 -2.80
C LEU A 1130 66.46 -1.74 -2.72
N THR A 1131 67.11 -1.48 -3.84
CA THR A 1131 68.57 -1.35 -3.94
C THR A 1131 69.06 -0.12 -3.19
N HIS A 1132 68.26 0.96 -3.18
CA HIS A 1132 68.54 2.18 -2.44
C HIS A 1132 67.27 2.69 -1.75
N LEU A 1133 67.31 2.80 -0.42
CA LEU A 1133 66.27 3.44 0.39
C LEU A 1133 66.84 4.71 1.03
N ARG A 1134 66.30 5.88 0.65
CA ARG A 1134 66.75 7.19 1.10
C ARG A 1134 65.63 7.90 1.83
N LEU A 1135 65.82 8.12 3.12
CA LEU A 1135 64.82 8.69 4.00
C LEU A 1135 65.17 10.15 4.32
N ALA A 1136 64.17 11.04 4.20
CA ALA A 1136 64.30 12.45 4.53
C ALA A 1136 63.16 12.88 5.48
N PHE A 1137 63.54 13.36 6.67
CA PHE A 1137 62.61 13.85 7.69
C PHE A 1137 62.90 15.31 7.99
N SER A 1138 61.93 16.18 7.75
CA SER A 1138 62.15 17.64 7.76
C SER A 1138 62.05 18.30 9.14
N ARG A 1139 61.52 17.59 10.15
CA ARG A 1139 61.26 18.13 11.51
C ARG A 1139 61.97 17.38 12.64
N ASP A 1140 62.75 16.34 12.36
CA ASP A 1140 63.45 15.55 13.39
C ASP A 1140 64.74 16.23 13.89
N GLN A 1141 65.23 17.24 13.17
CA GLN A 1141 66.43 18.00 13.50
C GLN A 1141 66.27 19.50 13.14
N ARG A 1142 67.22 20.35 13.59
CA ARG A 1142 67.16 21.81 13.40
C ARG A 1142 67.23 22.23 11.92
N GLU A 1143 68.06 21.56 11.13
CA GLU A 1143 68.19 21.80 9.68
C GLU A 1143 67.18 20.94 8.91
N LYS A 1144 66.44 21.53 7.98
CA LYS A 1144 65.41 20.80 7.23
C LYS A 1144 66.05 19.90 6.18
N ILE A 1145 65.90 18.59 6.33
CA ILE A 1145 66.37 17.61 5.34
C ILE A 1145 65.17 17.19 4.48
N TYR A 1146 65.28 17.41 3.16
CA TYR A 1146 64.29 17.02 2.16
C TYR A 1146 64.88 16.02 1.16
N ILE A 1147 64.01 15.43 0.33
CA ILE A 1147 64.41 14.40 -0.63
C ILE A 1147 65.44 14.90 -1.66
N GLN A 1148 65.37 16.17 -2.08
CA GLN A 1148 66.33 16.75 -3.02
C GLN A 1148 67.75 16.79 -2.47
N HIS A 1149 67.92 16.92 -1.14
CA HIS A 1149 69.24 16.87 -0.50
C HIS A 1149 69.81 15.44 -0.60
N LYS A 1150 68.97 14.42 -0.43
CA LYS A 1150 69.36 13.01 -0.61
C LYS A 1150 69.63 12.65 -2.06
N MET A 1151 68.86 13.20 -2.98
CA MET A 1151 69.11 13.04 -4.42
C MET A 1151 70.43 13.68 -4.85
N ALA A 1152 70.78 14.84 -4.28
CA ALA A 1152 72.08 15.48 -4.53
C ALA A 1152 73.25 14.63 -4.02
N GLU A 1153 73.13 14.00 -2.84
CA GLU A 1153 74.12 13.03 -2.33
C GLU A 1153 74.31 11.83 -3.29
N ASP A 1154 73.23 11.41 -3.97
CA ASP A 1154 73.19 10.26 -4.87
C ASP A 1154 73.33 10.63 -6.37
N GLY A 1155 73.84 11.82 -6.70
CA GLY A 1155 73.90 12.33 -8.08
C GLY A 1155 74.53 11.35 -9.09
N LYS A 1156 75.59 10.62 -8.71
CA LYS A 1156 76.23 9.59 -9.57
C LYS A 1156 75.30 8.40 -9.87
N VAL A 1157 74.47 8.01 -8.91
CA VAL A 1157 73.51 6.91 -9.06
C VAL A 1157 72.38 7.32 -10.00
N LEU A 1158 71.85 8.53 -9.82
CA LEU A 1158 70.83 9.11 -10.68
C LEU A 1158 71.33 9.26 -12.13
N HIS A 1159 72.54 9.78 -12.31
CA HIS A 1159 73.20 9.88 -13.61
C HIS A 1159 73.28 8.51 -14.30
N LYS A 1160 73.83 7.51 -13.62
CA LYS A 1160 73.98 6.14 -14.15
C LYS A 1160 72.63 5.56 -14.58
N TYR A 1161 71.61 5.57 -13.73
CA TYR A 1161 70.36 4.89 -14.04
C TYR A 1161 69.48 5.63 -15.05
N MET A 1162 69.55 6.96 -15.12
CA MET A 1162 68.70 7.75 -16.02
C MET A 1162 69.32 7.96 -17.42
N LEU A 1163 70.64 8.11 -17.52
CA LEU A 1163 71.31 8.47 -18.78
C LEU A 1163 72.00 7.32 -19.50
N ASP A 1164 72.30 6.21 -18.82
CA ASP A 1164 72.87 5.03 -19.48
C ASP A 1164 71.84 4.41 -20.45
N SER A 1165 72.16 4.44 -21.74
CA SER A 1165 71.30 3.98 -22.83
C SER A 1165 71.08 2.46 -22.83
N GLN A 1166 71.87 1.70 -22.08
CA GLN A 1166 71.64 0.26 -21.88
C GLN A 1166 70.64 0.00 -20.74
N LEU A 1167 70.63 0.86 -19.71
CA LEU A 1167 69.77 0.69 -18.54
C LEU A 1167 68.39 1.33 -18.75
N ASN A 1168 68.32 2.47 -19.44
CA ASN A 1168 67.09 3.20 -19.76
C ASN A 1168 66.11 3.30 -18.57
N GLY A 1169 66.58 3.79 -17.42
CA GLY A 1169 65.76 3.90 -16.22
C GLY A 1169 64.64 4.94 -16.34
N HIS A 1170 63.64 4.80 -15.47
CA HIS A 1170 62.49 5.70 -15.36
C HIS A 1170 62.46 6.38 -13.99
N PHE A 1171 62.09 7.65 -13.97
CA PHE A 1171 61.92 8.47 -12.77
C PHE A 1171 60.46 8.85 -12.55
N TYR A 1172 60.00 8.69 -11.31
CA TYR A 1172 58.65 8.96 -10.88
C TYR A 1172 58.65 9.86 -9.63
N LEU A 1173 57.83 10.90 -9.62
CA LEU A 1173 57.56 11.72 -8.43
C LEU A 1173 56.06 11.73 -8.15
N CYS A 1174 55.69 11.44 -6.90
CA CYS A 1174 54.32 11.58 -6.43
C CYS A 1174 54.28 12.32 -5.10
N GLY A 1175 53.45 13.37 -5.01
CA GLY A 1175 53.42 14.26 -3.85
C GLY A 1175 52.81 15.63 -4.12
N PRO A 1176 52.99 16.61 -3.21
CA PRO A 1176 52.55 17.97 -3.43
C PRO A 1176 53.36 18.66 -4.55
N THR A 1177 52.83 19.73 -5.13
CA THR A 1177 53.47 20.50 -6.23
C THR A 1177 54.72 21.30 -5.83
N TRP A 1178 54.80 21.82 -4.60
CA TRP A 1178 55.87 22.76 -4.19
C TRP A 1178 57.33 22.26 -4.32
N PRO A 1179 57.70 20.98 -4.11
CA PRO A 1179 59.07 20.49 -4.21
C PRO A 1179 59.44 20.02 -5.63
N ALA A 1180 58.51 20.04 -6.59
CA ALA A 1180 58.76 19.50 -7.93
C ALA A 1180 59.87 20.26 -8.68
N GLY A 1181 60.00 21.57 -8.43
CA GLY A 1181 61.10 22.39 -8.95
C GLY A 1181 62.45 21.94 -8.38
N ASP A 1182 62.55 21.88 -7.05
CA ASP A 1182 63.79 21.49 -6.35
C ASP A 1182 64.26 20.07 -6.72
N VAL A 1183 63.32 19.14 -6.91
CA VAL A 1183 63.60 17.77 -7.36
C VAL A 1183 64.14 17.77 -8.79
N LYS A 1184 63.56 18.58 -9.68
CA LYS A 1184 64.05 18.74 -11.04
C LYS A 1184 65.46 19.33 -11.04
N ASP A 1185 65.72 20.33 -10.20
CA ASP A 1185 67.05 20.96 -10.10
C ASP A 1185 68.10 19.97 -9.59
N ALA A 1186 67.78 19.13 -8.61
CA ALA A 1186 68.67 18.06 -8.15
C ALA A 1186 69.01 17.05 -9.26
N ILE A 1187 68.04 16.70 -10.12
CA ILE A 1187 68.27 15.81 -11.27
C ILE A 1187 69.13 16.50 -12.32
N VAL A 1188 68.84 17.75 -12.65
CA VAL A 1188 69.63 18.55 -13.61
C VAL A 1188 71.09 18.65 -13.14
N GLN A 1189 71.30 18.91 -11.85
CA GLN A 1189 72.64 18.95 -11.27
C GLN A 1189 73.34 17.58 -11.37
N SER A 1190 72.62 16.48 -11.13
CA SER A 1190 73.18 15.12 -11.28
C SER A 1190 73.66 14.82 -12.71
N PHE A 1191 73.05 15.42 -13.72
CA PHE A 1191 73.47 15.29 -15.13
C PHE A 1191 74.73 16.12 -15.42
N MET A 1192 74.85 17.31 -14.82
CA MET A 1192 76.00 18.19 -14.96
C MET A 1192 77.26 17.68 -14.24
N ASP A 1193 77.09 16.89 -13.17
CA ASP A 1193 78.22 16.35 -12.41
C ASP A 1193 78.81 15.06 -13.04
N GLY A 1194 78.06 14.37 -13.92
CA GLY A 1194 78.48 13.11 -14.56
C GLY A 1194 78.96 13.25 -16.01
N GLU A 1195 78.54 14.30 -16.72
CA GLU A 1195 79.09 14.75 -18.01
C GLU A 1195 79.47 16.23 -17.89
N GLN A 1196 80.55 16.70 -18.53
CA GLN A 1196 80.87 18.14 -18.63
C GLN A 1196 79.86 18.87 -19.54
N CYS A 1197 78.59 18.89 -19.13
CA CYS A 1197 77.42 19.33 -19.87
C CYS A 1197 76.93 20.67 -19.32
N ALA A 1198 76.57 21.62 -20.20
CA ALA A 1198 76.02 22.91 -19.78
C ALA A 1198 74.57 22.77 -19.27
N SER A 1199 74.14 23.63 -18.34
CA SER A 1199 72.79 23.59 -17.72
C SER A 1199 71.62 23.60 -18.73
N VAL A 1200 71.81 24.23 -19.90
CA VAL A 1200 70.81 24.27 -20.99
C VAL A 1200 70.62 22.89 -21.63
N ASP A 1201 71.71 22.14 -21.81
CA ASP A 1201 71.68 20.80 -22.40
C ASP A 1201 71.05 19.79 -21.45
N ALA A 1202 71.33 19.88 -20.13
CA ALA A 1202 70.71 19.04 -19.11
C ALA A 1202 69.17 19.23 -19.01
N ASN A 1203 68.68 20.47 -19.12
CA ASN A 1203 67.24 20.73 -19.18
C ASN A 1203 66.57 20.16 -20.44
N ARG A 1204 67.27 20.18 -21.58
CA ARG A 1204 66.79 19.57 -22.82
C ARG A 1204 66.67 18.05 -22.67
N ILE A 1205 67.62 17.41 -21.97
CA ILE A 1205 67.57 15.97 -21.68
C ILE A 1205 66.36 15.62 -20.81
N VAL A 1206 66.06 16.39 -19.75
CA VAL A 1206 64.87 16.16 -18.92
C VAL A 1206 63.58 16.29 -19.74
N ASN A 1207 63.50 17.26 -20.66
CA ASN A 1207 62.34 17.40 -21.54
C ASN A 1207 62.21 16.22 -22.52
N LYS A 1208 63.33 15.73 -23.07
CA LYS A 1208 63.33 14.52 -23.89
C LYS A 1208 62.85 13.29 -23.09
N LEU A 1209 63.30 13.13 -21.84
CA LEU A 1209 62.82 12.06 -20.96
C LEU A 1209 61.32 12.17 -20.63
N LYS A 1210 60.76 13.39 -20.60
CA LYS A 1210 59.30 13.59 -20.49
C LYS A 1210 58.56 13.13 -21.74
N GLU A 1211 59.07 13.48 -22.92
CA GLU A 1211 58.51 13.05 -24.21
C GLU A 1211 58.58 11.53 -24.39
N GLU A 1212 59.61 10.89 -23.85
CA GLU A 1212 59.78 9.43 -23.80
C GLU A 1212 58.98 8.74 -22.68
N GLU A 1213 58.18 9.47 -21.89
CA GLU A 1213 57.42 8.96 -20.72
C GLU A 1213 58.31 8.29 -19.65
N ARG A 1214 59.58 8.68 -19.58
CA ARG A 1214 60.59 8.20 -18.61
C ARG A 1214 60.77 9.13 -17.41
N TYR A 1215 60.21 10.33 -17.47
CA TYR A 1215 60.12 11.27 -16.36
C TYR A 1215 58.65 11.61 -16.10
N VAL A 1216 58.05 10.94 -15.12
CA VAL A 1216 56.60 11.00 -14.85
C VAL A 1216 56.35 11.67 -13.51
N LEU A 1217 55.52 12.72 -13.51
CA LEU A 1217 55.14 13.46 -12.30
C LEU A 1217 53.64 13.36 -12.08
N GLU A 1218 53.23 12.93 -10.89
CA GLU A 1218 51.84 12.93 -10.44
C GLU A 1218 51.77 13.77 -9.15
N VAL A 1219 51.67 15.09 -9.34
CA VAL A 1219 51.69 16.08 -8.25
C VAL A 1219 50.34 16.74 -8.06
N TYR A 1220 49.98 16.96 -6.79
CA TYR A 1220 48.65 17.41 -6.36
C TYR A 1220 48.66 18.76 -5.64
#